data_AF-A0A1A3NUN9-F1
#
_entry.id   AF-A0A1A3NUN9-F1
#
_cell.length_a   1.000
_cell.length_b   1.000
_cell.length_c   1.000
_cell.angle_alpha   90.00
_cell.angle_beta   90.00
_cell.angle_gamma   90.00
#
_symmetry.space_group_name_H-M   'P 1'
#
loop_
_entity.id
_entity.type
_entity.pdbx_description
1 polymer ?
#
loop_
_entity_poly.entity_id
_entity_poly.type
_entity_poly.pdbx_seq_one_letter_code
_entity_poly.pdbx_strand_id
1 'polypeptide(L)'
;MTLSCSPRHNQAHPEIGVNAGKDGHPADFKEPVRLSSKDGVLEVRLSAHQGTVNLDTVKEPVTNFLVYGYELMKGTSSDGSTKGDNVYPAPTLRVNPGERLIVHYDNDLQGLTIADFNDPSYVPVNEQVPLFPPALTSSPLNLHTHGLHVSPSGNADNVLLNIPAGMGNTYDYPLPKNMPQGLYWYHSHRHMLTALHTYLGLAGLLEIGRPDGALPLVTKNNIPIRDMALQYNFVFDRKNGGHQLNNPYWEQWVNTLKPPEGNQLADGTYPSSLAPVNFAQTSKGAQYISGWHEGPLSVDNKRGANQFIPMNLQSFTSPTVNVPADPGLPDNQRDVQFTVNGQFQPRLKIKPGQTEIWVLANISDIAYMSMQLTETATGNHPKFAIVGQDGNPCPTVQRPVDGDGSLLFIPPASRFAIAVTMPKTGDLVLEMPPMQGGKPRTSQAVLYTNNGAKTPPAVLGELNVEPRFVSYADGFFAYPTQTLIRATADNGEGRTTVFEPGMELNSPTSFRDDSVRTPDYTRELTISGGFGNNYASKSDAKAFTYQFDGNIFPNIPLIQPRLNTMEEWRIVNYNNDGHPMHIHVNDYQVMQVVNPTANTTTGVQMFSVDTANVPPPIVDAYDNATAPSSLTFRTEFEEFGGTYVIHCHRLNHEDNGLMATVNVIPQVSTYAVGVPGRPGFPAAVQVLDGNGDKVITTVTPFPAFEGAPSVAMADVNGDTILDLVVGTGAGVAPEVVVYTGADAFKTELARFAPFDAGFKGGVNVAAANIDANPMADNIIVGTGPGVESEVKVFSSKLPAVGKAPEVFSSFKPYPGSQTGVTVTTGLVSYEQGRQNIITAPGPGGPAQVKVFRYDLFTPTARSGGPSGGPGAPALVTEFSAFDAGYTGGISLATGWVAGEEGGAQSIITGQLADRGTVRVWSSGSRLDGAPVMYTHSPDAHSGHVMFRQTASFEPFVGAGAVTVATTSTVTGADLLVSAAGRGGAEVRKYSLARAGEKANTLAPRLIGPVSVASGSVGAAPLGGR
;
A
#
# COMPACT_ATOMS: atom_id res chain seq x y z
N MET A 1 -36.35 -19.80 -33.46
CA MET A 1 -35.35 -20.88 -33.32
C MET A 1 -35.02 -21.01 -31.85
N THR A 2 -35.39 -22.14 -31.27
CA THR A 2 -35.16 -22.52 -29.87
C THR A 2 -33.67 -22.82 -29.65
N LEU A 3 -32.98 -21.97 -28.89
CA LEU A 3 -31.61 -22.22 -28.44
C LEU A 3 -31.66 -23.04 -27.15
N SER A 4 -31.12 -24.26 -27.23
CA SER A 4 -31.00 -25.20 -26.11
C SER A 4 -29.93 -24.73 -25.12
N CYS A 5 -30.28 -24.64 -23.85
CA CYS A 5 -29.31 -24.61 -22.76
C CYS A 5 -28.51 -25.92 -22.75
N SER A 6 -27.20 -25.84 -22.97
CA SER A 6 -26.29 -26.92 -22.58
C SER A 6 -26.20 -26.99 -21.04
N PRO A 7 -26.23 -28.18 -20.44
CA PRO A 7 -26.17 -28.32 -18.99
C PRO A 7 -24.78 -27.93 -18.49
N ARG A 8 -24.74 -27.11 -17.43
CA ARG A 8 -23.53 -26.85 -16.65
C ARG A 8 -22.91 -28.19 -16.27
N HIS A 9 -21.64 -28.40 -16.61
CA HIS A 9 -20.88 -29.52 -16.05
C HIS A 9 -20.90 -29.41 -14.53
N ASN A 10 -21.48 -30.42 -13.87
CA ASN A 10 -21.34 -30.67 -12.44
C ASN A 10 -19.83 -30.73 -12.12
N GLN A 11 -19.26 -29.64 -11.61
CA GLN A 11 -18.13 -29.75 -10.70
C GLN A 11 -18.65 -30.52 -9.48
N ALA A 12 -17.94 -31.57 -9.08
CA ALA A 12 -18.28 -32.30 -7.87
C ALA A 12 -18.24 -31.31 -6.70
N HIS A 13 -19.38 -31.12 -6.02
CA HIS A 13 -19.41 -30.38 -4.78
C HIS A 13 -18.44 -31.06 -3.79
N PRO A 14 -17.50 -30.33 -3.16
CA PRO A 14 -16.66 -30.86 -2.11
C PRO A 14 -17.52 -31.48 -1.00
N GLU A 15 -17.07 -32.60 -0.44
CA GLU A 15 -17.77 -33.27 0.66
C GLU A 15 -18.00 -32.30 1.84
N ILE A 16 -19.22 -32.32 2.38
CA ILE A 16 -19.72 -31.43 3.43
C ILE A 16 -18.85 -31.56 4.70
N GLY A 17 -18.48 -30.40 5.27
CA GLY A 17 -17.66 -30.25 6.47
C GLY A 17 -18.14 -31.12 7.63
N VAL A 18 -17.32 -32.10 7.98
CA VAL A 18 -17.25 -32.65 9.33
C VAL A 18 -16.07 -31.93 9.99
N ASN A 19 -16.06 -31.73 11.31
CA ASN A 19 -15.11 -30.88 12.04
C ASN A 19 -13.63 -31.34 12.00
N ALA A 20 -13.22 -32.06 10.96
CA ALA A 20 -11.95 -32.69 10.69
C ALA A 20 -12.08 -33.42 9.33
N GLY A 21 -10.99 -34.01 8.82
CA GLY A 21 -11.00 -34.85 7.61
C GLY A 21 -12.07 -35.95 7.65
N LYS A 22 -12.23 -36.72 6.55
CA LYS A 22 -13.35 -37.67 6.32
C LYS A 22 -13.65 -38.66 7.48
N ASP A 23 -12.74 -38.81 8.43
CA ASP A 23 -12.75 -39.70 9.59
C ASP A 23 -12.91 -39.00 10.96
N GLY A 24 -13.03 -37.67 11.01
CA GLY A 24 -13.07 -36.92 12.27
C GLY A 24 -11.68 -36.60 12.87
N HIS A 25 -10.59 -36.88 12.15
CA HIS A 25 -9.22 -36.48 12.50
C HIS A 25 -8.69 -35.33 11.63
N PRO A 26 -7.68 -34.54 12.07
CA PRO A 26 -7.24 -33.37 11.32
C PRO A 26 -6.86 -33.71 9.86
N ALA A 27 -7.20 -32.82 8.93
CA ALA A 27 -6.97 -33.04 7.50
C ALA A 27 -5.48 -33.21 7.18
N ASP A 28 -5.15 -33.97 6.13
CA ASP A 28 -3.77 -34.00 5.65
C ASP A 28 -3.37 -32.63 5.10
N PHE A 29 -2.14 -32.20 5.38
CA PHE A 29 -1.56 -30.96 4.89
C PHE A 29 -1.58 -30.90 3.35
N LYS A 30 -2.00 -29.75 2.82
CA LYS A 30 -2.08 -29.44 1.40
C LYS A 30 -1.55 -28.04 1.16
N GLU A 31 -0.87 -27.88 0.04
CA GLU A 31 -0.47 -26.57 -0.46
C GLU A 31 -1.56 -26.01 -1.37
N PRO A 32 -1.70 -24.68 -1.47
CA PRO A 32 -2.54 -24.05 -2.48
C PRO A 32 -2.13 -24.50 -3.90
N VAL A 33 -3.06 -24.40 -4.84
CA VAL A 33 -2.73 -24.64 -6.25
C VAL A 33 -1.67 -23.64 -6.67
N ARG A 34 -0.55 -24.14 -7.21
CA ARG A 34 0.54 -23.29 -7.68
C ARG A 34 0.45 -23.11 -9.18
N LEU A 35 0.39 -21.86 -9.63
CA LEU A 35 0.45 -21.45 -11.02
C LEU A 35 1.87 -20.96 -11.32
N SER A 36 2.57 -21.61 -12.23
CA SER A 36 3.97 -21.32 -12.55
C SER A 36 4.13 -20.80 -13.97
N SER A 37 5.05 -19.87 -14.15
CA SER A 37 5.47 -19.38 -15.47
C SER A 37 5.87 -20.50 -16.41
N LYS A 38 5.65 -20.25 -17.70
CA LYS A 38 6.14 -21.08 -18.79
C LYS A 38 6.63 -20.18 -19.91
N ASP A 39 7.78 -20.50 -20.50
CA ASP A 39 8.39 -19.71 -21.56
C ASP A 39 8.54 -18.23 -21.16
N GLY A 40 9.07 -18.00 -19.96
CA GLY A 40 9.40 -16.67 -19.42
C GLY A 40 8.22 -15.83 -18.91
N VAL A 41 6.99 -16.35 -18.91
CA VAL A 41 5.79 -15.57 -18.52
C VAL A 41 4.81 -16.44 -17.74
N LEU A 42 4.27 -15.89 -16.64
CA LEU A 42 3.00 -16.32 -16.04
C LEU A 42 1.96 -15.25 -16.37
N GLU A 43 0.89 -15.65 -17.06
CA GLU A 43 -0.25 -14.77 -17.34
C GLU A 43 -1.51 -15.41 -16.76
N VAL A 44 -2.15 -14.70 -15.85
CA VAL A 44 -3.30 -15.18 -15.08
C VAL A 44 -4.36 -14.09 -15.05
N ARG A 45 -5.63 -14.47 -15.10
CA ARG A 45 -6.73 -13.61 -14.70
C ARG A 45 -7.14 -13.95 -13.29
N LEU A 46 -7.26 -12.95 -12.41
CA LEU A 46 -7.77 -13.08 -11.06
C LEU A 46 -9.03 -12.20 -10.94
N SER A 47 -10.17 -12.79 -10.57
CA SER A 47 -11.45 -12.08 -10.39
C SER A 47 -11.84 -12.10 -8.91
N ALA A 48 -11.76 -10.93 -8.27
CA ALA A 48 -12.13 -10.74 -6.88
C ALA A 48 -13.65 -10.64 -6.72
N HIS A 49 -14.25 -11.52 -5.92
CA HIS A 49 -15.70 -11.51 -5.69
C HIS A 49 -16.07 -12.08 -4.32
N GLN A 50 -17.29 -11.78 -3.86
CA GLN A 50 -17.85 -12.49 -2.71
C GLN A 50 -18.16 -13.94 -3.09
N GLY A 51 -17.66 -14.88 -2.29
CA GLY A 51 -17.73 -16.30 -2.56
C GLY A 51 -17.96 -17.17 -1.33
N THR A 52 -17.98 -18.48 -1.55
CA THR A 52 -18.18 -19.47 -0.49
C THR A 52 -16.95 -20.36 -0.30
N VAL A 53 -16.44 -20.47 0.94
CA VAL A 53 -15.24 -21.26 1.26
C VAL A 53 -15.58 -22.40 2.22
N ASN A 54 -15.06 -23.59 1.94
CA ASN A 54 -15.10 -24.70 2.89
C ASN A 54 -13.91 -24.59 3.84
N LEU A 55 -14.16 -24.42 5.14
CA LEU A 55 -13.12 -24.54 6.18
C LEU A 55 -13.29 -25.88 6.90
N ASP A 56 -12.19 -26.51 7.32
CA ASP A 56 -12.17 -27.83 8.01
C ASP A 56 -12.97 -27.89 9.32
N THR A 57 -13.46 -26.74 9.76
CA THR A 57 -13.88 -26.45 11.13
C THR A 57 -15.32 -26.00 11.19
N VAL A 58 -15.93 -25.77 10.03
CA VAL A 58 -17.33 -25.43 9.89
C VAL A 58 -18.04 -26.56 9.16
N LYS A 59 -19.29 -26.80 9.55
CA LYS A 59 -20.08 -27.86 8.94
C LYS A 59 -20.56 -27.52 7.53
N GLU A 60 -20.81 -26.24 7.28
CA GLU A 60 -21.32 -25.70 6.03
C GLU A 60 -20.36 -24.65 5.47
N PRO A 61 -20.30 -24.44 4.14
CA PRO A 61 -19.43 -23.43 3.54
C PRO A 61 -19.69 -22.04 4.13
N VAL A 62 -18.63 -21.30 4.43
CA VAL A 62 -18.70 -19.90 4.87
C VAL A 62 -18.98 -19.00 3.67
N THR A 63 -19.91 -18.06 3.78
CA THR A 63 -20.59 -17.42 2.63
C THR A 63 -20.20 -15.97 2.33
N ASN A 64 -19.41 -15.35 3.22
CA ASN A 64 -19.02 -13.94 3.12
C ASN A 64 -17.52 -13.75 2.91
N PHE A 65 -16.81 -14.77 2.44
CA PHE A 65 -15.42 -14.60 2.03
C PHE A 65 -15.34 -13.71 0.77
N LEU A 66 -14.29 -12.92 0.68
CA LEU A 66 -13.83 -12.28 -0.53
C LEU A 66 -12.70 -13.12 -1.10
N VAL A 67 -12.88 -13.68 -2.29
CA VAL A 67 -12.00 -14.70 -2.88
C VAL A 67 -11.65 -14.34 -4.31
N TYR A 68 -10.58 -14.96 -4.81
CA TYR A 68 -10.26 -14.92 -6.23
C TYR A 68 -10.79 -16.17 -6.95
N GLY A 69 -11.51 -15.94 -8.05
CA GLY A 69 -11.54 -16.88 -9.16
C GLY A 69 -10.28 -16.68 -10.01
N TYR A 70 -9.76 -17.74 -10.60
CA TYR A 70 -8.60 -17.64 -11.48
C TYR A 70 -8.79 -18.36 -12.82
N GLU A 71 -8.14 -17.84 -13.86
CA GLU A 71 -7.94 -18.47 -15.15
C GLU A 71 -6.47 -18.38 -15.54
N LEU A 72 -5.84 -19.53 -15.81
CA LEU A 72 -4.46 -19.60 -16.28
C LEU A 72 -4.42 -19.41 -17.80
N MET A 73 -3.95 -18.24 -18.25
CA MET A 73 -3.86 -17.89 -19.67
C MET A 73 -2.55 -18.38 -20.28
N LYS A 74 -1.44 -18.24 -19.54
CA LYS A 74 -0.12 -18.77 -19.90
C LYS A 74 0.63 -19.24 -18.66
N GLY A 75 1.08 -20.50 -18.67
CA GLY A 75 1.83 -21.10 -17.57
C GLY A 75 1.52 -22.59 -17.41
N THR A 76 1.76 -23.12 -16.22
CA THR A 76 1.39 -24.48 -15.79
C THR A 76 0.84 -24.46 -14.36
N SER A 77 0.03 -25.44 -13.98
CA SER A 77 -0.47 -25.59 -12.61
C SER A 77 0.03 -26.87 -11.95
N SER A 78 0.17 -26.86 -10.62
CA SER A 78 0.65 -28.02 -9.85
C SER A 78 -0.30 -29.22 -9.88
N ASP A 79 -1.59 -29.01 -10.11
CA ASP A 79 -2.63 -30.04 -10.16
C ASP A 79 -3.22 -30.25 -11.57
N GLY A 80 -2.72 -29.52 -12.57
CA GLY A 80 -3.21 -29.57 -13.96
C GLY A 80 -4.48 -28.77 -14.24
N SER A 81 -5.05 -28.09 -13.23
CA SER A 81 -6.21 -27.21 -13.43
C SER A 81 -5.82 -25.91 -14.15
N THR A 82 -6.68 -25.40 -15.04
CA THR A 82 -6.47 -24.12 -15.73
C THR A 82 -7.43 -23.03 -15.26
N LYS A 83 -8.33 -23.37 -14.34
CA LYS A 83 -9.30 -22.46 -13.75
C LYS A 83 -9.73 -22.97 -12.38
N GLY A 84 -9.99 -22.04 -11.48
CA GLY A 84 -10.56 -22.30 -10.16
C GLY A 84 -11.50 -21.16 -9.77
N ASP A 85 -12.43 -21.46 -8.87
CA ASP A 85 -13.36 -20.48 -8.34
C ASP A 85 -13.53 -20.69 -6.84
N ASN A 86 -13.76 -19.62 -6.08
CA ASN A 86 -13.82 -19.62 -4.62
C ASN A 86 -12.62 -20.27 -3.92
N VAL A 87 -11.41 -19.96 -4.39
CA VAL A 87 -10.17 -20.59 -3.89
C VAL A 87 -9.67 -19.83 -2.67
N TYR A 88 -9.43 -20.53 -1.56
CA TYR A 88 -8.88 -19.98 -0.33
C TYR A 88 -7.89 -20.97 0.33
N PRO A 89 -6.66 -20.52 0.67
CA PRO A 89 -6.04 -19.28 0.22
C PRO A 89 -5.97 -19.21 -1.31
N ALA A 90 -5.77 -18.02 -1.85
CA ALA A 90 -5.64 -17.82 -3.28
C ALA A 90 -4.48 -18.66 -3.88
N PRO A 91 -4.49 -18.96 -5.19
CA PRO A 91 -3.44 -19.75 -5.81
C PRO A 91 -2.05 -19.13 -5.57
N THR A 92 -1.05 -19.98 -5.33
CA THR A 92 0.34 -19.54 -5.28
C THR A 92 0.79 -19.16 -6.69
N LEU A 93 1.17 -17.92 -6.91
CA LEU A 93 1.74 -17.50 -8.19
C LEU A 93 3.25 -17.73 -8.15
N ARG A 94 3.84 -18.27 -9.22
CA ARG A 94 5.28 -18.54 -9.29
C ARG A 94 5.87 -18.05 -10.60
N VAL A 95 6.92 -17.25 -10.48
CA VAL A 95 7.74 -16.76 -11.60
C VAL A 95 9.21 -16.81 -11.19
N ASN A 96 10.14 -17.00 -12.13
CA ASN A 96 11.58 -16.95 -11.82
C ASN A 96 12.14 -15.52 -12.00
N PRO A 97 13.29 -15.20 -11.38
CA PRO A 97 13.98 -13.94 -11.65
C PRO A 97 14.22 -13.72 -13.16
N GLY A 98 13.98 -12.50 -13.64
CA GLY A 98 14.07 -12.14 -15.07
C GLY A 98 12.87 -12.56 -15.94
N GLU A 99 11.87 -13.23 -15.37
CA GLU A 99 10.61 -13.54 -16.05
C GLU A 99 9.56 -12.44 -15.82
N ARG A 100 8.35 -12.65 -16.35
CA ARG A 100 7.26 -11.67 -16.28
C ARG A 100 6.01 -12.27 -15.65
N LEU A 101 5.41 -11.55 -14.70
CA LEU A 101 4.09 -11.84 -14.16
C LEU A 101 3.09 -10.84 -14.75
N ILE A 102 2.02 -11.33 -15.38
CA ILE A 102 0.92 -10.52 -15.90
C ILE A 102 -0.37 -10.97 -15.20
N VAL A 103 -1.05 -10.05 -14.51
CA VAL A 103 -2.29 -10.32 -13.79
C VAL A 103 -3.42 -9.47 -14.38
N HIS A 104 -4.37 -10.11 -15.06
CA HIS A 104 -5.64 -9.46 -15.42
C HIS A 104 -6.54 -9.48 -14.20
N TYR A 105 -6.65 -8.35 -13.52
CA TYR A 105 -7.27 -8.24 -12.21
C TYR A 105 -8.65 -7.62 -12.32
N ASP A 106 -9.69 -8.45 -12.17
CA ASP A 106 -11.09 -8.07 -12.29
C ASP A 106 -11.66 -7.77 -10.90
N ASN A 107 -12.14 -6.55 -10.66
CA ASN A 107 -12.91 -6.20 -9.47
C ASN A 107 -14.40 -6.53 -9.70
N ASP A 108 -14.84 -7.69 -9.22
CA ASP A 108 -16.24 -8.11 -9.25
C ASP A 108 -16.93 -7.97 -7.87
N LEU A 109 -16.44 -7.09 -6.99
CA LEU A 109 -17.03 -6.77 -5.69
C LEU A 109 -18.24 -5.84 -5.81
N GLN A 110 -19.24 -6.26 -6.57
CA GLN A 110 -20.54 -5.58 -6.70
C GLN A 110 -21.68 -6.48 -6.18
N GLY A 111 -22.69 -5.88 -5.54
CA GLY A 111 -23.81 -6.64 -4.98
C GLY A 111 -23.45 -7.46 -3.75
N LEU A 112 -22.49 -6.97 -2.96
CA LEU A 112 -22.08 -7.60 -1.70
C LEU A 112 -23.27 -7.71 -0.74
N THR A 113 -23.38 -8.86 -0.08
CA THR A 113 -24.44 -9.15 0.91
C THR A 113 -23.90 -9.31 2.32
N ILE A 114 -22.70 -8.82 2.56
CA ILE A 114 -21.98 -8.95 3.83
C ILE A 114 -22.50 -7.87 4.79
N ALA A 115 -23.12 -8.29 5.90
CA ALA A 115 -23.88 -7.39 6.76
C ALA A 115 -23.01 -6.32 7.46
N ASP A 116 -21.75 -6.64 7.71
CA ASP A 116 -20.77 -5.85 8.46
C ASP A 116 -19.60 -5.37 7.59
N PHE A 117 -19.79 -5.34 6.26
CA PHE A 117 -18.80 -4.82 5.33
C PHE A 117 -18.90 -3.30 5.21
N ASN A 118 -18.25 -2.59 6.12
CA ASN A 118 -18.21 -1.13 6.20
C ASN A 118 -16.94 -0.70 6.95
N ASP A 119 -16.62 0.59 6.90
CA ASP A 119 -15.62 1.18 7.76
C ASP A 119 -16.20 2.42 8.49
N PRO A 120 -16.31 2.40 9.83
CA PRO A 120 -16.84 3.50 10.63
C PRO A 120 -15.82 4.65 10.83
N SER A 121 -14.54 4.47 10.48
CA SER A 121 -13.49 5.47 10.65
C SER A 121 -13.74 6.77 9.85
N TYR A 122 -14.62 6.69 8.84
CA TYR A 122 -14.98 7.77 7.92
C TYR A 122 -15.94 8.83 8.45
N VAL A 123 -16.39 8.72 9.70
CA VAL A 123 -17.32 9.72 10.22
C VAL A 123 -16.57 11.00 10.58
N PRO A 124 -16.97 12.15 10.01
CA PRO A 124 -16.28 13.41 10.24
C PRO A 124 -16.15 13.77 11.73
N VAL A 125 -15.08 14.49 12.06
CA VAL A 125 -14.88 15.04 13.41
C VAL A 125 -16.10 15.87 13.81
N ASN A 126 -16.66 15.57 14.99
CA ASN A 126 -17.88 16.13 15.57
C ASN A 126 -19.22 15.59 15.02
N GLU A 127 -19.21 14.69 14.03
CA GLU A 127 -20.41 13.95 13.64
C GLU A 127 -20.59 12.69 14.48
N GLN A 128 -21.84 12.26 14.66
CA GLN A 128 -22.17 11.01 15.34
C GLN A 128 -21.86 9.83 14.42
N VAL A 129 -21.00 8.91 14.87
CA VAL A 129 -20.85 7.65 14.14
C VAL A 129 -22.15 6.86 14.30
N PRO A 130 -22.78 6.43 13.20
CA PRO A 130 -23.93 5.56 13.32
C PRO A 130 -23.49 4.26 14.00
N LEU A 131 -24.24 3.81 15.01
CA LEU A 131 -24.03 2.49 15.63
C LEU A 131 -24.15 1.34 14.61
N PHE A 132 -24.88 1.57 13.52
CA PHE A 132 -25.04 0.69 12.37
C PHE A 132 -24.88 1.50 11.09
N PRO A 133 -23.65 1.74 10.62
CA PRO A 133 -23.45 2.31 9.30
C PRO A 133 -24.10 1.39 8.26
N PRO A 134 -24.64 1.94 7.16
CA PRO A 134 -25.06 1.13 6.03
C PRO A 134 -23.89 0.27 5.53
N ALA A 135 -24.13 -1.02 5.31
CA ALA A 135 -23.15 -1.88 4.68
C ALA A 135 -22.81 -1.36 3.28
N LEU A 136 -21.53 -1.41 2.93
CA LEU A 136 -21.06 -1.21 1.56
C LEU A 136 -21.53 -2.39 0.73
N THR A 137 -22.32 -2.10 -0.31
CA THR A 137 -22.81 -3.12 -1.26
C THR A 137 -21.87 -3.31 -2.45
N SER A 138 -20.81 -2.52 -2.52
CA SER A 138 -19.74 -2.60 -3.50
C SER A 138 -18.43 -2.11 -2.87
N SER A 139 -17.30 -2.48 -3.46
CA SER A 139 -15.99 -2.07 -2.96
C SER A 139 -15.00 -1.83 -4.10
N PRO A 140 -14.25 -0.72 -4.12
CA PRO A 140 -13.07 -0.61 -4.96
C PRO A 140 -11.93 -1.44 -4.38
N LEU A 141 -10.93 -1.75 -5.20
CA LEU A 141 -9.75 -2.51 -4.76
C LEU A 141 -8.51 -2.17 -5.60
N ASN A 142 -7.38 -2.74 -5.21
CA ASN A 142 -6.14 -2.75 -5.98
C ASN A 142 -5.37 -4.04 -5.63
N LEU A 143 -4.17 -4.21 -6.20
CA LEU A 143 -3.31 -5.36 -5.96
C LEU A 143 -1.93 -4.86 -5.57
N HIS A 144 -1.38 -5.47 -4.52
CA HIS A 144 0.00 -5.29 -4.09
C HIS A 144 0.76 -6.62 -4.12
N THR A 145 2.01 -6.59 -4.58
CA THR A 145 2.96 -7.69 -4.51
C THR A 145 3.98 -7.47 -3.40
N HIS A 146 3.64 -7.90 -2.18
CA HIS A 146 4.43 -7.67 -0.97
C HIS A 146 5.84 -8.23 -1.08
N GLY A 147 6.81 -7.31 -0.96
CA GLY A 147 8.25 -7.57 -0.94
C GLY A 147 8.91 -7.65 -2.34
N LEU A 148 8.16 -7.51 -3.44
CA LEU A 148 8.79 -7.48 -4.75
C LEU A 148 9.56 -6.18 -5.00
N HIS A 149 10.73 -6.30 -5.63
CA HIS A 149 11.50 -5.16 -6.14
C HIS A 149 11.04 -4.91 -7.58
N VAL A 150 9.92 -4.19 -7.71
CA VAL A 150 9.27 -3.86 -8.98
C VAL A 150 8.87 -2.39 -9.00
N SER A 151 8.55 -1.88 -10.18
CA SER A 151 8.11 -0.49 -10.30
C SER A 151 6.87 -0.21 -9.46
N PRO A 152 6.85 0.89 -8.69
CA PRO A 152 5.64 1.36 -8.02
C PRO A 152 4.73 2.17 -8.96
N SER A 153 5.12 2.36 -10.22
CA SER A 153 4.44 3.26 -11.17
C SER A 153 3.59 2.51 -12.20
N GLY A 154 2.70 3.26 -12.86
CA GLY A 154 1.89 2.75 -13.97
C GLY A 154 0.96 1.61 -13.55
N ASN A 155 1.01 0.50 -14.29
CA ASN A 155 0.29 -0.73 -14.01
C ASN A 155 1.18 -1.85 -13.42
N ALA A 156 2.31 -1.50 -12.81
CA ALA A 156 3.02 -2.43 -11.92
C ALA A 156 2.45 -2.29 -10.50
N ASP A 157 3.28 -2.18 -9.46
CA ASP A 157 2.86 -2.29 -8.06
C ASP A 157 2.30 -0.97 -7.48
N ASN A 158 1.49 -0.25 -8.25
CA ASN A 158 0.90 1.01 -7.83
C ASN A 158 -0.28 0.78 -6.88
N VAL A 159 -0.01 0.84 -5.58
CA VAL A 159 -1.01 0.68 -4.52
C VAL A 159 -1.89 1.91 -4.29
N LEU A 160 -1.62 3.03 -4.98
CA LEU A 160 -2.50 4.20 -4.92
C LEU A 160 -3.71 4.05 -5.86
N LEU A 161 -3.73 3.01 -6.72
CA LEU A 161 -4.84 2.77 -7.63
C LEU A 161 -6.15 2.50 -6.88
N ASN A 162 -7.23 2.98 -7.49
CA ASN A 162 -8.59 2.80 -7.01
C ASN A 162 -9.43 2.18 -8.13
N ILE A 163 -9.42 0.84 -8.26
CA ILE A 163 -10.17 0.12 -9.30
C ILE A 163 -11.63 -0.01 -8.86
N PRO A 164 -12.60 0.65 -9.52
CA PRO A 164 -14.00 0.59 -9.11
C PRO A 164 -14.61 -0.81 -9.28
N ALA A 165 -15.66 -1.10 -8.52
CA ALA A 165 -16.42 -2.35 -8.69
C ALA A 165 -16.99 -2.46 -10.12
N GLY A 166 -16.89 -3.66 -10.69
CA GLY A 166 -17.28 -3.96 -12.07
C GLY A 166 -16.24 -3.59 -13.13
N MET A 167 -15.07 -3.10 -12.72
CA MET A 167 -13.93 -2.75 -13.59
C MET A 167 -12.72 -3.64 -13.32
N GLY A 168 -11.84 -3.79 -14.30
CA GLY A 168 -10.61 -4.56 -14.22
C GLY A 168 -9.40 -3.77 -14.72
N ASN A 169 -8.22 -4.16 -14.23
CA ASN A 169 -6.92 -3.61 -14.59
C ASN A 169 -5.96 -4.75 -14.98
N THR A 170 -5.08 -4.53 -15.95
CA THR A 170 -4.00 -5.48 -16.23
C THR A 170 -2.74 -4.99 -15.56
N TYR A 171 -2.28 -5.74 -14.56
CA TYR A 171 -1.00 -5.53 -13.91
C TYR A 171 0.13 -6.24 -14.66
N ASP A 172 1.27 -5.57 -14.77
CA ASP A 172 2.42 -6.03 -15.54
C ASP A 172 3.71 -5.86 -14.74
N TYR A 173 4.23 -6.97 -14.24
CA TYR A 173 5.42 -7.03 -13.40
C TYR A 173 6.57 -7.68 -14.18
N PRO A 174 7.48 -6.89 -14.76
CA PRO A 174 8.77 -7.39 -15.23
C PRO A 174 9.70 -7.58 -14.03
N LEU A 175 10.09 -8.83 -13.73
CA LEU A 175 10.96 -9.10 -12.59
C LEU A 175 12.43 -8.82 -12.94
N PRO A 176 13.19 -8.15 -12.06
CA PRO A 176 14.63 -8.03 -12.24
C PRO A 176 15.31 -9.40 -12.28
N LYS A 177 16.42 -9.50 -13.03
CA LYS A 177 17.21 -10.75 -13.10
C LYS A 177 17.91 -11.08 -11.79
N ASN A 178 18.20 -10.05 -11.00
CA ASN A 178 18.81 -10.10 -9.68
C ASN A 178 17.76 -10.22 -8.55
N MET A 179 16.46 -10.31 -8.87
CA MET A 179 15.41 -10.51 -7.86
C MET A 179 15.76 -11.74 -6.99
N PRO A 180 15.83 -11.59 -5.66
CA PRO A 180 16.08 -12.70 -4.77
C PRO A 180 15.02 -13.79 -4.93
N GLN A 181 15.45 -15.04 -4.82
CA GLN A 181 14.51 -16.17 -4.80
C GLN A 181 14.01 -16.35 -3.37
N GLY A 182 12.72 -16.65 -3.23
CA GLY A 182 12.10 -16.85 -1.93
C GLY A 182 10.57 -16.75 -1.99
N LEU A 183 9.96 -16.72 -0.80
CA LEU A 183 8.52 -16.58 -0.64
C LEU A 183 8.12 -15.12 -0.33
N TYR A 184 7.27 -14.62 -1.20
CA TYR A 184 6.57 -13.35 -1.17
C TYR A 184 5.08 -13.65 -1.09
N TRP A 185 4.24 -12.62 -1.13
CA TRP A 185 2.79 -12.80 -1.17
C TRP A 185 2.13 -11.60 -1.84
N TYR A 186 0.85 -11.72 -2.15
CA TYR A 186 0.06 -10.66 -2.77
C TYR A 186 -1.27 -10.50 -2.03
N HIS A 187 -1.74 -9.26 -1.92
CA HIS A 187 -3.02 -8.95 -1.29
C HIS A 187 -3.59 -7.65 -1.84
N SER A 188 -4.88 -7.39 -1.52
CA SER A 188 -5.45 -6.05 -1.73
C SER A 188 -4.79 -5.05 -0.78
N HIS A 189 -4.41 -3.89 -1.29
CA HIS A 189 -3.78 -2.78 -0.56
C HIS A 189 -4.60 -1.48 -0.73
N ARG A 190 -5.92 -1.64 -0.77
CA ARG A 190 -6.83 -0.50 -0.94
C ARG A 190 -6.96 0.18 0.41
N HIS A 191 -6.19 1.25 0.60
CA HIS A 191 -6.22 2.08 1.80
C HIS A 191 -7.63 2.25 2.36
N MET A 192 -7.81 2.04 3.66
CA MET A 192 -9.07 1.99 4.43
C MET A 192 -9.92 0.73 4.29
N LEU A 193 -9.55 -0.18 3.38
CA LEU A 193 -10.23 -1.46 3.18
C LEU A 193 -9.23 -2.61 3.15
N THR A 194 -7.94 -2.33 3.35
CA THR A 194 -6.84 -3.30 3.26
C THR A 194 -7.04 -4.41 4.29
N ALA A 195 -7.38 -4.05 5.53
CA ALA A 195 -7.61 -5.01 6.61
C ALA A 195 -8.79 -5.94 6.28
N LEU A 196 -9.95 -5.35 5.93
CA LEU A 196 -11.18 -6.09 5.67
C LEU A 196 -11.08 -6.98 4.43
N HIS A 197 -10.48 -6.49 3.34
CA HIS A 197 -10.25 -7.29 2.14
C HIS A 197 -9.32 -8.48 2.41
N THR A 198 -8.22 -8.25 3.12
CA THR A 198 -7.22 -9.28 3.43
C THR A 198 -7.81 -10.33 4.37
N TYR A 199 -8.47 -9.91 5.45
CA TYR A 199 -9.11 -10.80 6.41
C TYR A 199 -10.18 -11.69 5.78
N LEU A 200 -11.02 -11.12 4.90
CA LEU A 200 -12.08 -11.86 4.23
C LEU A 200 -11.55 -12.78 3.11
N GLY A 201 -10.25 -12.74 2.77
CA GLY A 201 -9.60 -13.77 1.95
C GLY A 201 -8.90 -13.31 0.66
N LEU A 202 -8.81 -12.00 0.38
CA LEU A 202 -8.12 -11.47 -0.82
C LEU A 202 -6.60 -11.45 -0.69
N ALA A 203 -6.00 -12.60 -0.37
CA ALA A 203 -4.56 -12.78 -0.22
C ALA A 203 -4.08 -14.15 -0.73
N GLY A 204 -2.86 -14.21 -1.28
CA GLY A 204 -2.22 -15.41 -1.79
C GLY A 204 -0.70 -15.39 -1.73
N LEU A 205 -0.07 -16.55 -1.85
CA LEU A 205 1.39 -16.68 -1.84
C LEU A 205 1.99 -16.36 -3.21
N LEU A 206 3.23 -15.86 -3.23
CA LEU A 206 3.98 -15.53 -4.42
C LEU A 206 5.40 -16.08 -4.31
N GLU A 207 5.75 -17.07 -5.13
CA GLU A 207 7.10 -17.63 -5.20
C GLU A 207 7.91 -16.89 -6.28
N ILE A 208 9.04 -16.29 -5.88
CA ILE A 208 10.08 -15.93 -6.85
C ILE A 208 11.11 -17.07 -6.88
N GLY A 209 11.19 -17.76 -8.00
CA GLY A 209 12.09 -18.90 -8.15
C GLY A 209 11.72 -20.03 -7.18
N ARG A 210 12.63 -20.40 -6.28
CA ARG A 210 12.36 -21.39 -5.22
C ARG A 210 12.14 -20.70 -3.86
N PRO A 211 11.10 -21.09 -3.08
CA PRO A 211 10.76 -20.42 -1.81
C PRO A 211 11.78 -20.66 -0.68
N ASP A 212 12.65 -21.67 -0.79
CA ASP A 212 13.80 -21.85 0.10
C ASP A 212 14.93 -20.84 -0.16
N GLY A 213 14.83 -20.03 -1.21
CA GLY A 213 15.88 -19.16 -1.68
C GLY A 213 16.95 -19.88 -2.50
N ALA A 214 16.60 -20.98 -3.18
CA ALA A 214 17.48 -21.74 -4.07
C ALA A 214 18.80 -22.21 -3.43
N LEU A 215 18.73 -22.61 -2.16
CA LEU A 215 19.89 -23.03 -1.38
C LEU A 215 20.59 -24.25 -2.02
N PRO A 216 21.91 -24.18 -2.27
CA PRO A 216 22.67 -25.29 -2.86
C PRO A 216 22.57 -26.58 -2.04
N LEU A 217 22.57 -26.46 -0.70
CA LEU A 217 22.47 -27.63 0.19
C LEU A 217 21.11 -28.31 0.10
N VAL A 218 20.02 -27.52 0.04
CA VAL A 218 18.65 -28.03 -0.12
C VAL A 218 18.51 -28.74 -1.47
N THR A 219 19.02 -28.13 -2.54
CA THR A 219 19.01 -28.70 -3.90
C THR A 219 19.82 -29.99 -3.97
N LYS A 220 21.07 -29.97 -3.50
CA LYS A 220 21.99 -31.14 -3.53
C LYS A 220 21.42 -32.34 -2.78
N ASN A 221 20.72 -32.09 -1.68
CA ASN A 221 20.20 -33.15 -0.82
C ASN A 221 18.74 -33.49 -1.11
N ASN A 222 18.10 -32.83 -2.08
CA ASN A 222 16.69 -32.97 -2.41
C ASN A 222 15.78 -32.85 -1.16
N ILE A 223 16.07 -31.84 -0.33
CA ILE A 223 15.31 -31.55 0.88
C ILE A 223 13.92 -31.01 0.47
N PRO A 224 12.81 -31.60 0.95
CA PRO A 224 11.48 -31.11 0.65
C PRO A 224 11.23 -29.71 1.18
N ILE A 225 10.40 -28.94 0.48
CA ILE A 225 9.97 -27.60 0.87
C ILE A 225 8.45 -27.61 1.07
N ARG A 226 7.96 -26.89 2.07
CA ARG A 226 6.55 -26.74 2.42
C ARG A 226 6.19 -25.27 2.58
N ASP A 227 5.28 -24.77 1.74
CA ASP A 227 4.82 -23.39 1.85
C ASP A 227 3.56 -23.31 2.73
N MET A 228 3.57 -22.37 3.67
CA MET A 228 2.56 -22.27 4.73
C MET A 228 2.06 -20.83 4.88
N ALA A 229 0.88 -20.54 4.37
CA ALA A 229 0.12 -19.33 4.64
C ALA A 229 -0.56 -19.45 6.01
N LEU A 230 -0.19 -18.58 6.95
CA LEU A 230 -0.69 -18.54 8.31
C LEU A 230 -1.74 -17.43 8.42
N GLN A 231 -2.94 -17.78 8.89
CA GLN A 231 -4.08 -16.86 8.98
C GLN A 231 -5.01 -17.31 10.11
N TYR A 232 -5.84 -16.41 10.66
CA TYR A 232 -6.92 -16.78 11.59
C TYR A 232 -8.31 -16.58 10.97
N ASN A 233 -9.29 -17.34 11.45
CA ASN A 233 -10.70 -17.18 11.08
C ASN A 233 -11.58 -17.11 12.32
N PHE A 234 -12.54 -16.19 12.31
CA PHE A 234 -13.56 -16.04 13.36
C PHE A 234 -14.92 -16.47 12.83
N VAL A 235 -15.35 -17.68 13.19
CA VAL A 235 -16.72 -18.15 12.91
C VAL A 235 -17.38 -18.56 14.23
N PHE A 236 -18.43 -17.84 14.61
CA PHE A 236 -19.19 -18.14 15.82
C PHE A 236 -20.19 -19.29 15.60
N ASP A 237 -20.32 -20.18 16.60
CA ASP A 237 -21.14 -21.41 16.61
C ASP A 237 -20.92 -22.36 15.41
N ARG A 238 -19.77 -23.04 15.42
CA ARG A 238 -19.42 -24.08 14.44
C ARG A 238 -20.24 -25.37 14.60
N LYS A 239 -20.98 -25.53 15.71
CA LYS A 239 -21.78 -26.73 16.03
C LYS A 239 -23.19 -26.66 15.44
N ASN A 240 -23.78 -25.47 15.28
CA ASN A 240 -25.20 -25.32 14.92
C ASN A 240 -25.51 -24.34 13.77
N GLY A 241 -24.55 -23.96 12.93
CA GLY A 241 -24.84 -23.33 11.63
C GLY A 241 -24.14 -22.01 11.35
N GLY A 242 -23.09 -21.63 12.09
CA GLY A 242 -22.27 -20.48 11.73
C GLY A 242 -21.63 -20.64 10.35
N HIS A 243 -22.07 -19.83 9.39
CA HIS A 243 -21.64 -19.86 7.99
C HIS A 243 -21.18 -18.48 7.48
N GLN A 244 -20.77 -17.61 8.40
CA GLN A 244 -20.19 -16.30 8.11
C GLN A 244 -18.99 -16.05 9.02
N LEU A 245 -17.93 -15.46 8.46
CA LEU A 245 -16.88 -14.81 9.23
C LEU A 245 -17.49 -13.62 9.98
N ASN A 246 -17.13 -13.45 11.24
CA ASN A 246 -17.46 -12.24 11.98
C ASN A 246 -16.38 -11.19 11.76
N ASN A 247 -16.77 -9.93 11.56
CA ASN A 247 -15.84 -8.83 11.45
C ASN A 247 -15.13 -8.58 12.82
N PRO A 248 -13.80 -8.79 12.91
CA PRO A 248 -13.04 -8.60 14.14
C PRO A 248 -12.85 -7.12 14.52
N TYR A 249 -13.28 -6.19 13.66
CA TYR A 249 -13.18 -4.74 13.84
C TYR A 249 -14.46 -4.09 14.36
N TRP A 250 -15.64 -4.73 14.26
CA TRP A 250 -16.91 -4.03 14.48
C TRP A 250 -17.87 -4.63 15.51
N GLU A 251 -17.89 -5.95 15.70
CA GLU A 251 -18.89 -6.56 16.60
C GLU A 251 -18.47 -6.59 18.08
N GLN A 252 -17.27 -6.09 18.41
CA GLN A 252 -16.62 -6.38 19.71
C GLN A 252 -15.96 -5.15 20.36
N TRP A 253 -16.07 -4.01 19.69
CA TRP A 253 -15.51 -2.73 20.14
C TRP A 253 -16.62 -1.89 20.73
N VAL A 254 -17.16 -2.32 21.86
CA VAL A 254 -18.33 -1.65 22.40
C VAL A 254 -17.94 -0.78 23.55
N ASN A 255 -18.04 0.50 23.25
CA ASN A 255 -18.12 1.53 24.23
C ASN A 255 -19.44 2.26 24.02
N THR A 256 -20.23 2.31 25.08
CA THR A 256 -21.47 3.06 25.12
C THR A 256 -21.23 4.29 25.96
N LEU A 257 -21.51 5.47 25.40
CA LEU A 257 -21.42 6.74 26.14
C LEU A 257 -22.29 6.74 27.42
N LYS A 258 -23.31 5.88 27.47
CA LYS A 258 -24.17 5.67 28.63
C LYS A 258 -24.31 4.18 28.95
N PRO A 259 -24.15 3.78 30.21
CA PRO A 259 -24.38 2.39 30.61
C PRO A 259 -25.85 2.02 30.49
N PRO A 260 -26.17 0.72 30.40
CA PRO A 260 -27.55 0.25 30.47
C PRO A 260 -28.19 0.60 31.82
N GLU A 261 -29.42 1.10 31.78
CA GLU A 261 -30.22 1.44 32.96
C GLU A 261 -31.26 0.35 33.28
N GLY A 262 -31.44 0.06 34.57
CA GLY A 262 -32.47 -0.89 35.02
C GLY A 262 -32.35 -2.26 34.36
N ASN A 263 -33.41 -2.68 33.67
CA ASN A 263 -33.49 -3.99 33.01
C ASN A 263 -33.18 -3.97 31.52
N GLN A 264 -32.62 -2.87 30.98
CA GLN A 264 -32.43 -2.69 29.54
C GLN A 264 -31.58 -3.80 28.87
N LEU A 265 -30.57 -4.33 29.56
CA LEU A 265 -29.83 -5.51 29.05
C LEU A 265 -30.69 -6.77 29.10
N ALA A 266 -31.46 -6.97 30.17
CA ALA A 266 -32.23 -8.19 30.41
C ALA A 266 -33.47 -8.29 29.51
N ASP A 267 -34.08 -7.16 29.11
CA ASP A 267 -35.23 -7.13 28.20
C ASP A 267 -34.84 -6.87 26.73
N GLY A 268 -33.54 -6.68 26.45
CA GLY A 268 -33.01 -6.46 25.11
C GLY A 268 -33.36 -5.09 24.50
N THR A 269 -33.80 -4.13 25.32
CA THR A 269 -34.05 -2.75 24.89
C THR A 269 -32.78 -1.90 24.83
N TYR A 270 -31.70 -2.38 25.45
CA TYR A 270 -30.36 -1.86 25.18
C TYR A 270 -29.90 -2.34 23.80
N PRO A 271 -29.62 -1.43 22.84
CA PRO A 271 -29.24 -1.83 21.49
C PRO A 271 -27.95 -2.67 21.51
N SER A 272 -28.09 -3.98 21.26
CA SER A 272 -26.96 -4.91 21.21
C SER A 272 -26.20 -4.69 19.90
N SER A 273 -25.00 -4.10 20.00
CA SER A 273 -23.99 -4.04 18.92
C SER A 273 -22.87 -5.07 19.16
N LEU A 274 -23.17 -6.10 19.95
CA LEU A 274 -22.20 -6.78 20.80
C LEU A 274 -22.21 -8.30 20.57
N ALA A 275 -22.94 -8.78 19.56
CA ALA A 275 -23.03 -10.20 19.26
C ALA A 275 -22.65 -10.44 17.79
N PRO A 276 -22.03 -11.60 17.48
CA PRO A 276 -21.72 -12.06 16.14
C PRO A 276 -22.87 -11.85 15.13
N VAL A 277 -22.57 -11.54 13.85
CA VAL A 277 -23.59 -11.32 12.79
C VAL A 277 -24.53 -12.52 12.66
N ASN A 278 -24.03 -13.71 12.97
CA ASN A 278 -24.75 -14.97 12.89
C ASN A 278 -25.35 -15.41 14.25
N PHE A 279 -25.20 -14.63 15.33
CA PHE A 279 -25.60 -15.02 16.69
C PHE A 279 -27.08 -15.42 16.77
N ALA A 280 -27.98 -14.67 16.12
CA ALA A 280 -29.41 -14.96 16.13
C ALA A 280 -29.78 -16.29 15.45
N GLN A 281 -28.88 -16.83 14.61
CA GLN A 281 -29.07 -18.10 13.89
C GLN A 281 -28.59 -19.31 14.69
N THR A 282 -27.90 -19.08 15.81
CA THR A 282 -27.38 -20.14 16.68
C THR A 282 -28.48 -20.82 17.50
N SER A 283 -28.15 -21.90 18.20
CA SER A 283 -29.11 -22.56 19.08
C SER A 283 -29.60 -21.62 20.19
N LYS A 284 -30.89 -21.69 20.53
CA LYS A 284 -31.41 -21.00 21.73
C LYS A 284 -30.63 -21.47 22.96
N GLY A 285 -30.18 -20.53 23.77
CA GLY A 285 -29.30 -20.75 24.92
C GLY A 285 -27.81 -20.62 24.60
N ALA A 286 -27.41 -20.47 23.32
CA ALA A 286 -26.02 -20.16 22.98
C ALA A 286 -25.59 -18.85 23.63
N GLN A 287 -24.35 -18.84 24.11
CA GLN A 287 -23.78 -17.73 24.86
C GLN A 287 -22.61 -17.12 24.10
N TYR A 288 -22.51 -15.80 24.16
CA TYR A 288 -21.39 -15.04 23.59
C TYR A 288 -20.97 -13.96 24.57
N ILE A 289 -19.66 -13.80 24.80
CA ILE A 289 -19.15 -12.73 25.67
C ILE A 289 -18.35 -11.78 24.80
N SER A 290 -18.60 -10.48 24.95
CA SER A 290 -17.75 -9.45 24.36
C SER A 290 -17.27 -8.52 25.43
N GLY A 291 -16.03 -8.02 25.27
CA GLY A 291 -15.53 -6.91 26.07
C GLY A 291 -16.45 -5.70 25.99
N TRP A 292 -16.55 -4.95 27.09
CA TRP A 292 -17.40 -3.76 27.19
C TRP A 292 -16.69 -2.66 27.98
N HIS A 293 -17.00 -1.41 27.66
CA HIS A 293 -16.54 -0.24 28.39
C HIS A 293 -17.64 0.82 28.47
N GLU A 294 -17.67 1.57 29.57
CA GLU A 294 -18.55 2.71 29.78
C GLU A 294 -17.77 4.02 29.65
N GLY A 295 -18.23 4.94 28.80
CA GLY A 295 -17.77 6.33 28.82
C GLY A 295 -17.24 6.83 27.47
N PRO A 296 -16.55 7.97 27.42
CA PRO A 296 -15.90 8.42 26.19
C PRO A 296 -14.70 7.53 25.84
N LEU A 297 -14.11 7.77 24.67
CA LEU A 297 -12.83 7.16 24.36
C LEU A 297 -11.73 7.63 25.32
N SER A 298 -10.98 6.68 25.87
CA SER A 298 -9.97 6.85 26.91
C SER A 298 -9.05 5.63 26.96
N VAL A 299 -7.90 5.80 27.58
CA VAL A 299 -6.87 4.76 27.82
C VAL A 299 -7.35 3.55 28.65
N ASP A 300 -8.45 3.73 29.39
CA ASP A 300 -9.13 2.67 30.14
C ASP A 300 -10.01 1.76 29.25
N ASN A 301 -10.16 2.11 27.96
CA ASN A 301 -10.91 1.30 27.01
C ASN A 301 -10.15 0.01 26.71
N LYS A 302 -10.46 -1.08 27.42
CA LYS A 302 -9.93 -2.43 27.13
C LYS A 302 -10.87 -3.28 26.28
N ARG A 303 -11.75 -2.64 25.49
CA ARG A 303 -12.69 -3.31 24.57
C ARG A 303 -11.91 -4.09 23.50
N GLY A 304 -12.37 -5.27 23.13
CA GLY A 304 -11.66 -6.10 22.15
C GLY A 304 -10.30 -6.66 22.59
N ALA A 305 -9.72 -6.25 23.73
CA ALA A 305 -8.37 -6.67 24.15
C ALA A 305 -8.17 -8.21 24.20
N ASN A 306 -9.25 -8.96 24.43
CA ASN A 306 -9.26 -10.43 24.45
C ASN A 306 -10.07 -11.05 23.29
N GLN A 307 -10.37 -10.29 22.22
CA GLN A 307 -11.27 -10.76 21.14
C GLN A 307 -10.72 -11.93 20.35
N PHE A 308 -9.41 -12.03 20.21
CA PHE A 308 -8.75 -13.14 19.53
C PHE A 308 -8.56 -14.35 20.44
N ILE A 309 -8.83 -14.22 21.75
CA ILE A 309 -8.86 -15.35 22.66
C ILE A 309 -10.18 -16.10 22.45
N PRO A 310 -10.16 -17.39 22.10
CA PRO A 310 -11.36 -18.17 21.96
C PRO A 310 -12.24 -18.12 23.20
N MET A 311 -13.54 -18.01 22.99
CA MET A 311 -14.51 -17.79 24.07
C MET A 311 -14.46 -18.86 25.17
N ASN A 312 -14.23 -20.12 24.80
CA ASN A 312 -14.11 -21.22 25.76
C ASN A 312 -12.85 -21.14 26.65
N LEU A 313 -11.85 -20.33 26.30
CA LEU A 313 -10.66 -20.11 27.13
C LEU A 313 -10.83 -18.93 28.10
N GLN A 314 -12.01 -18.31 28.12
CA GLN A 314 -12.34 -17.18 28.97
C GLN A 314 -13.42 -17.57 29.98
N SER A 315 -13.39 -16.94 31.15
CA SER A 315 -14.43 -17.08 32.16
C SER A 315 -15.16 -15.76 32.37
N PHE A 316 -16.45 -15.83 32.73
CA PHE A 316 -17.28 -14.66 32.97
C PHE A 316 -18.01 -14.77 34.30
N THR A 317 -17.95 -13.71 35.09
CA THR A 317 -18.61 -13.63 36.40
C THR A 317 -19.42 -12.35 36.54
N SER A 318 -20.64 -12.49 37.03
CA SER A 318 -21.53 -11.40 37.42
C SER A 318 -22.27 -11.79 38.71
N PRO A 319 -23.01 -10.87 39.35
CA PRO A 319 -23.81 -11.21 40.53
C PRO A 319 -24.87 -12.30 40.30
N THR A 320 -25.29 -12.54 39.06
CA THR A 320 -26.39 -13.47 38.71
C THR A 320 -25.96 -14.65 37.83
N VAL A 321 -24.81 -14.56 37.18
CA VAL A 321 -24.32 -15.57 36.22
C VAL A 321 -22.83 -15.82 36.41
N ASN A 322 -22.44 -17.09 36.41
CA ASN A 322 -21.06 -17.54 36.42
C ASN A 322 -20.85 -18.56 35.29
N VAL A 323 -19.98 -18.24 34.33
CA VAL A 323 -19.59 -19.10 33.21
C VAL A 323 -18.10 -19.40 33.35
N PRO A 324 -17.71 -20.63 33.76
CA PRO A 324 -16.31 -21.00 33.83
C PRO A 324 -15.71 -21.17 32.42
N ALA A 325 -14.39 -21.01 32.30
CA ALA A 325 -13.68 -21.42 31.10
C ALA A 325 -13.81 -22.94 30.90
N ASP A 326 -13.94 -23.36 29.64
CA ASP A 326 -13.97 -24.76 29.21
C ASP A 326 -12.78 -25.05 28.27
N PRO A 327 -11.56 -25.21 28.82
CA PRO A 327 -10.41 -25.62 28.03
C PRO A 327 -10.49 -27.08 27.53
N GLY A 328 -11.49 -27.85 27.98
CA GLY A 328 -11.76 -29.19 27.51
C GLY A 328 -12.52 -29.23 26.18
N LEU A 329 -13.09 -28.10 25.74
CA LEU A 329 -13.73 -27.99 24.42
C LEU A 329 -12.69 -28.25 23.32
N PRO A 330 -12.97 -29.17 22.38
CA PRO A 330 -12.06 -29.44 21.26
C PRO A 330 -11.73 -28.18 20.47
N ASP A 331 -10.45 -27.99 20.10
CA ASP A 331 -9.98 -26.75 19.48
C ASP A 331 -10.69 -26.42 18.15
N ASN A 332 -11.12 -27.43 17.40
CA ASN A 332 -11.88 -27.29 16.16
C ASN A 332 -13.30 -26.72 16.37
N GLN A 333 -13.80 -26.67 17.61
CA GLN A 333 -15.08 -26.07 17.98
C GLN A 333 -14.93 -24.64 18.54
N ARG A 334 -13.70 -24.13 18.65
CA ARG A 334 -13.42 -22.76 19.07
C ARG A 334 -13.93 -21.77 18.03
N ASP A 335 -14.35 -20.59 18.47
CA ASP A 335 -14.86 -19.54 17.61
C ASP A 335 -13.74 -18.82 16.82
N VAL A 336 -12.59 -18.59 17.44
CA VAL A 336 -11.37 -18.08 16.81
C VAL A 336 -10.38 -19.22 16.59
N GLN A 337 -9.87 -19.37 15.37
CA GLN A 337 -8.94 -20.45 15.03
C GLN A 337 -7.85 -19.99 14.07
N PHE A 338 -6.62 -20.36 14.38
CA PHE A 338 -5.45 -20.16 13.53
C PHE A 338 -5.27 -21.36 12.60
N THR A 339 -4.97 -21.08 11.33
CA THR A 339 -4.96 -22.04 10.23
C THR A 339 -3.65 -21.98 9.46
N VAL A 340 -3.32 -23.09 8.81
CA VAL A 340 -2.20 -23.22 7.88
C VAL A 340 -2.78 -23.59 6.52
N ASN A 341 -2.56 -22.76 5.50
CA ASN A 341 -3.15 -22.92 4.17
C ASN A 341 -4.69 -23.05 4.18
N GLY A 342 -5.36 -22.33 5.08
CA GLY A 342 -6.81 -22.44 5.29
C GLY A 342 -7.27 -23.73 5.98
N GLN A 343 -6.33 -24.61 6.35
CA GLN A 343 -6.59 -25.86 7.04
C GLN A 343 -6.38 -25.72 8.54
N PHE A 344 -7.17 -26.44 9.33
CA PHE A 344 -7.07 -26.38 10.78
C PHE A 344 -6.27 -27.55 11.34
N GLN A 345 -5.18 -27.23 12.03
CA GLN A 345 -4.27 -28.20 12.64
C GLN A 345 -3.90 -29.37 11.71
N PRO A 346 -3.54 -29.13 10.43
CA PRO A 346 -3.33 -30.22 9.48
C PRO A 346 -2.25 -31.21 9.95
N ARG A 347 -2.33 -32.44 9.46
CA ARG A 347 -1.33 -33.48 9.67
C ARG A 347 -0.35 -33.51 8.52
N LEU A 348 0.94 -33.39 8.82
CA LEU A 348 2.02 -33.55 7.85
C LEU A 348 2.77 -34.86 8.13
N LYS A 349 2.91 -35.73 7.13
CA LYS A 349 3.66 -36.98 7.28
C LYS A 349 5.11 -36.77 6.87
N ILE A 350 6.03 -37.03 7.79
CA ILE A 350 7.48 -36.87 7.58
C ILE A 350 8.21 -38.10 8.09
N LYS A 351 9.19 -38.61 7.34
CA LYS A 351 9.99 -39.75 7.79
C LYS A 351 10.82 -39.38 9.02
N PRO A 352 10.90 -40.23 10.06
CA PRO A 352 11.78 -40.02 11.21
C PRO A 352 13.21 -39.63 10.80
N GLY A 353 13.73 -38.54 11.39
CA GLY A 353 15.06 -38.01 11.08
C GLY A 353 15.17 -37.17 9.80
N GLN A 354 14.11 -37.04 8.99
CA GLN A 354 14.15 -36.22 7.77
C GLN A 354 14.19 -34.74 8.11
N THR A 355 15.08 -34.00 7.43
CA THR A 355 15.03 -32.54 7.39
C THR A 355 14.16 -32.07 6.23
N GLU A 356 13.30 -31.09 6.46
CA GLU A 356 12.53 -30.32 5.46
C GLU A 356 12.79 -28.82 5.65
N ILE A 357 12.49 -28.02 4.63
CA ILE A 357 12.37 -26.56 4.75
C ILE A 357 10.89 -26.21 4.84
N TRP A 358 10.47 -25.53 5.90
CA TRP A 358 9.12 -24.96 5.99
C TRP A 358 9.23 -23.46 5.78
N VAL A 359 8.43 -22.92 4.86
CA VAL A 359 8.41 -21.51 4.53
C VAL A 359 7.09 -20.93 5.01
N LEU A 360 7.16 -20.22 6.13
CA LEU A 360 6.02 -19.69 6.87
C LEU A 360 5.76 -18.27 6.42
N ALA A 361 4.53 -17.92 6.07
CA ALA A 361 4.13 -16.55 5.74
C ALA A 361 2.92 -16.15 6.60
N ASN A 362 3.08 -15.13 7.45
CA ASN A 362 1.94 -14.59 8.19
C ASN A 362 1.17 -13.60 7.31
N ILE A 363 0.10 -14.09 6.70
CA ILE A 363 -0.79 -13.30 5.83
C ILE A 363 -1.98 -12.70 6.61
N SER A 364 -1.88 -12.68 7.94
CA SER A 364 -2.92 -12.11 8.80
C SER A 364 -2.94 -10.59 8.72
N ASP A 365 -4.14 -10.03 8.82
CA ASP A 365 -4.34 -8.58 8.86
C ASP A 365 -3.84 -7.94 10.17
N ILE A 366 -3.97 -8.64 11.30
CA ILE A 366 -3.59 -8.15 12.63
C ILE A 366 -2.70 -9.14 13.39
N ALA A 367 -2.97 -10.43 13.25
CA ALA A 367 -2.57 -11.39 14.26
C ALA A 367 -1.05 -11.63 14.32
N TYR A 368 -0.48 -11.50 15.52
CA TYR A 368 0.90 -11.85 15.81
C TYR A 368 0.99 -13.30 16.25
N MET A 369 2.03 -14.00 15.77
CA MET A 369 2.24 -15.40 16.12
C MET A 369 3.62 -15.59 16.73
N SER A 370 3.66 -15.95 18.01
CA SER A 370 4.86 -16.47 18.67
C SER A 370 4.83 -17.98 18.59
N MET A 371 5.83 -18.60 17.96
CA MET A 371 5.82 -20.02 17.62
C MET A 371 6.94 -20.80 18.29
N GLN A 372 6.68 -22.07 18.59
CA GLN A 372 7.63 -23.02 19.14
C GLN A 372 7.46 -24.39 18.48
N LEU A 373 8.57 -25.11 18.33
CA LEU A 373 8.58 -26.52 17.99
C LEU A 373 8.60 -27.36 19.27
N THR A 374 7.81 -28.42 19.34
CA THR A 374 7.75 -29.33 20.48
C THR A 374 7.80 -30.79 20.03
N GLU A 375 8.79 -31.53 20.50
CA GLU A 375 8.90 -32.98 20.32
C GLU A 375 8.03 -33.71 21.34
N THR A 376 7.02 -34.45 20.91
CA THR A 376 6.04 -35.04 21.85
C THR A 376 6.61 -36.17 22.71
N ALA A 377 7.67 -36.84 22.26
CA ALA A 377 8.28 -37.95 23.00
C ALA A 377 9.19 -37.47 24.16
N THR A 378 9.80 -36.30 24.02
CA THR A 378 10.82 -35.79 24.94
C THR A 378 10.35 -34.54 25.69
N GLY A 379 9.40 -33.78 25.13
CA GLY A 379 9.05 -32.44 25.58
C GLY A 379 10.11 -31.39 25.23
N ASN A 380 11.13 -31.75 24.43
CA ASN A 380 12.15 -30.81 24.02
C ASN A 380 11.59 -29.77 23.05
N HIS A 381 12.18 -28.58 23.08
CA HIS A 381 11.88 -27.49 22.15
C HIS A 381 13.08 -27.24 21.23
N PRO A 382 13.11 -27.83 20.03
CA PRO A 382 14.17 -27.59 19.07
C PRO A 382 14.31 -26.10 18.77
N LYS A 383 15.55 -25.63 18.70
CA LYS A 383 15.83 -24.25 18.32
C LYS A 383 15.68 -24.09 16.80
N PHE A 384 15.08 -22.99 16.38
CA PHE A 384 14.92 -22.67 14.96
C PHE A 384 16.27 -22.45 14.28
N ALA A 385 16.35 -22.92 13.04
CA ALA A 385 17.41 -22.64 12.08
C ALA A 385 16.79 -21.90 10.90
N ILE A 386 16.94 -20.58 10.87
CA ILE A 386 16.37 -19.70 9.85
C ILE A 386 17.36 -19.64 8.67
N VAL A 387 16.87 -19.91 7.47
CA VAL A 387 17.67 -19.91 6.24
C VAL A 387 17.27 -18.81 5.26
N GLY A 388 16.13 -18.17 5.49
CA GLY A 388 15.68 -16.98 4.76
C GLY A 388 14.57 -16.26 5.51
N GLN A 389 14.42 -14.97 5.23
CA GLN A 389 13.38 -14.11 5.79
C GLN A 389 12.88 -13.14 4.71
N ASP A 390 11.57 -12.89 4.68
CA ASP A 390 10.92 -11.92 3.78
C ASP A 390 11.26 -12.10 2.29
N GLY A 391 11.36 -13.36 1.85
CA GLY A 391 11.71 -13.69 0.46
C GLY A 391 13.22 -13.61 0.16
N ASN A 392 14.05 -13.23 1.12
CA ASN A 392 15.49 -13.17 1.00
C ASN A 392 16.19 -14.35 1.69
N PRO A 393 17.08 -15.10 1.03
CA PRO A 393 17.93 -16.05 1.71
C PRO A 393 18.92 -15.32 2.61
N CYS A 394 19.12 -15.82 3.83
CA CYS A 394 20.13 -15.29 4.73
C CYS A 394 21.53 -15.64 4.18
N PRO A 395 22.57 -14.82 4.43
CA PRO A 395 23.95 -15.18 4.08
C PRO A 395 24.42 -16.44 4.82
N THR A 396 24.09 -16.51 6.11
CA THR A 396 24.36 -17.66 6.99
C THR A 396 23.10 -18.10 7.71
N VAL A 397 23.06 -19.35 8.20
CA VAL A 397 21.96 -19.83 9.05
C VAL A 397 21.83 -18.94 10.29
N GLN A 398 20.64 -18.38 10.49
CA GLN A 398 20.31 -17.51 11.62
C GLN A 398 19.52 -18.27 12.70
N ARG A 399 19.44 -17.64 13.87
CA ARG A 399 18.46 -17.97 14.92
C ARG A 399 17.53 -16.76 15.11
N PRO A 400 16.36 -16.95 15.72
CA PRO A 400 15.61 -15.84 16.28
C PRO A 400 16.53 -14.92 17.09
N VAL A 401 16.44 -13.61 16.83
CA VAL A 401 17.37 -12.60 17.37
C VAL A 401 17.21 -12.46 18.89
N ASP A 402 15.98 -12.54 19.37
CA ASP A 402 15.66 -12.54 20.80
C ASP A 402 15.55 -13.96 21.36
N GLY A 403 15.90 -14.10 22.65
CA GLY A 403 15.76 -15.36 23.38
C GLY A 403 16.86 -16.39 23.08
N ASP A 404 16.58 -17.66 23.34
CA ASP A 404 17.55 -18.76 23.18
C ASP A 404 17.49 -19.46 21.81
N GLY A 405 16.60 -18.98 20.93
CA GLY A 405 16.31 -19.49 19.61
C GLY A 405 15.19 -20.55 19.54
N SER A 406 14.51 -20.88 20.65
CA SER A 406 13.38 -21.84 20.66
C SER A 406 12.01 -21.20 20.38
N LEU A 407 11.94 -19.86 20.38
CA LEU A 407 10.73 -19.09 20.04
C LEU A 407 10.99 -18.28 18.78
N LEU A 408 10.11 -18.42 17.79
CA LEU A 408 10.11 -17.64 16.56
C LEU A 408 8.91 -16.68 16.57
N PHE A 409 9.18 -15.38 16.57
CA PHE A 409 8.15 -14.35 16.49
C PHE A 409 7.90 -13.97 15.03
N ILE A 410 6.67 -14.17 14.56
CA ILE A 410 6.24 -13.85 13.20
C ILE A 410 5.11 -12.81 13.28
N PRO A 411 5.43 -11.50 13.18
CA PRO A 411 4.40 -10.48 13.08
C PRO A 411 3.66 -10.58 11.72
N PRO A 412 2.53 -9.89 11.55
CA PRO A 412 1.89 -9.74 10.24
C PRO A 412 2.89 -9.38 9.13
N ALA A 413 2.65 -9.86 7.91
CA ALA A 413 3.50 -9.72 6.71
C ALA A 413 4.83 -10.46 6.69
N SER A 414 5.43 -10.82 7.82
CA SER A 414 6.74 -11.46 7.81
C SER A 414 6.71 -12.89 7.29
N ARG A 415 7.79 -13.29 6.60
CA ARG A 415 7.99 -14.64 6.09
C ARG A 415 9.29 -15.23 6.60
N PHE A 416 9.31 -16.53 6.91
CA PHE A 416 10.51 -17.24 7.36
C PHE A 416 10.66 -18.58 6.66
N ALA A 417 11.79 -18.81 6.01
CA ALA A 417 12.23 -20.14 5.61
C ALA A 417 13.04 -20.76 6.76
N ILE A 418 12.56 -21.87 7.33
CA ILE A 418 13.18 -22.56 8.46
C ILE A 418 13.53 -24.00 8.11
N ALA A 419 14.71 -24.46 8.52
CA ALA A 419 15.07 -25.86 8.45
C ALA A 419 14.53 -26.60 9.68
N VAL A 420 13.72 -27.64 9.44
CA VAL A 420 13.03 -28.41 10.48
C VAL A 420 13.42 -29.88 10.33
N THR A 421 13.84 -30.52 11.42
CA THR A 421 14.19 -31.95 11.42
C THR A 421 13.21 -32.74 12.26
N MET A 422 12.58 -33.75 11.65
CA MET A 422 11.66 -34.66 12.32
C MET A 422 12.41 -35.49 13.38
N PRO A 423 11.92 -35.59 14.64
CA PRO A 423 12.51 -36.45 15.65
C PRO A 423 12.49 -37.92 15.22
N LYS A 424 13.41 -38.72 15.77
CA LYS A 424 13.46 -40.17 15.49
C LYS A 424 12.28 -40.94 16.11
N THR A 425 11.66 -40.38 17.14
CA THR A 425 10.56 -40.99 17.89
C THR A 425 9.57 -39.90 18.30
N GLY A 426 8.27 -40.20 18.23
CA GLY A 426 7.22 -39.24 18.53
C GLY A 426 6.88 -38.31 17.37
N ASP A 427 5.98 -37.38 17.64
CA ASP A 427 5.56 -36.34 16.70
C ASP A 427 6.38 -35.06 16.93
N LEU A 428 6.36 -34.17 15.95
CA LEU A 428 6.81 -32.79 16.07
C LEU A 428 5.61 -31.86 15.91
N VAL A 429 5.42 -30.93 16.84
CA VAL A 429 4.30 -29.99 16.83
C VAL A 429 4.86 -28.58 16.66
N LEU A 430 4.27 -27.81 15.73
CA LEU A 430 4.44 -26.35 15.70
C LEU A 430 3.22 -25.72 16.37
N GLU A 431 3.46 -24.93 17.39
CA GLU A 431 2.40 -24.36 18.23
C GLU A 431 2.73 -22.94 18.67
N MET A 432 1.68 -22.23 19.10
CA MET A 432 1.74 -20.98 19.83
C MET A 432 1.76 -21.29 21.34
N PRO A 433 2.93 -21.25 22.01
CA PRO A 433 3.05 -21.65 23.41
C PRO A 433 2.60 -20.52 24.34
N PRO A 434 2.35 -20.80 25.64
CA PRO A 434 2.07 -19.75 26.62
C PRO A 434 3.18 -18.70 26.70
N MET A 435 2.80 -17.43 26.83
CA MET A 435 3.72 -16.31 26.99
C MET A 435 4.49 -16.45 28.32
N GLN A 436 5.82 -16.41 28.24
CA GLN A 436 6.66 -16.44 29.44
C GLN A 436 6.39 -15.21 30.31
N GLY A 437 6.11 -15.43 31.61
CA GLY A 437 5.78 -14.34 32.53
C GLY A 437 4.44 -13.65 32.27
N GLY A 438 3.56 -14.27 31.47
CA GLY A 438 2.22 -13.76 31.21
C GLY A 438 1.43 -13.46 32.49
N LYS A 439 0.59 -12.43 32.44
CA LYS A 439 -0.26 -12.00 33.55
C LYS A 439 -1.72 -12.30 33.25
N PRO A 440 -2.58 -12.50 34.28
CA PRO A 440 -4.01 -12.63 34.06
C PRO A 440 -4.53 -11.37 33.39
N ARG A 441 -5.49 -11.53 32.46
CA ARG A 441 -6.16 -10.39 31.82
C ARG A 441 -7.61 -10.34 32.29
N THR A 442 -8.01 -9.20 32.83
CA THR A 442 -9.38 -8.96 33.31
C THR A 442 -9.93 -7.71 32.61
N SER A 443 -11.18 -7.78 32.18
CA SER A 443 -11.89 -6.65 31.58
C SER A 443 -13.38 -6.71 31.90
N GLN A 444 -14.06 -5.56 31.87
CA GLN A 444 -15.52 -5.54 31.86
C GLN A 444 -16.04 -6.18 30.55
N ALA A 445 -17.16 -6.86 30.64
CA ALA A 445 -17.74 -7.57 29.50
C ALA A 445 -19.26 -7.73 29.63
N VAL A 446 -19.90 -8.02 28.51
CA VAL A 446 -21.32 -8.36 28.45
C VAL A 446 -21.46 -9.78 27.90
N LEU A 447 -22.23 -10.59 28.62
CA LEU A 447 -22.62 -11.94 28.23
C LEU A 447 -24.01 -11.92 27.60
N TYR A 448 -24.10 -12.30 26.33
CA TYR A 448 -25.33 -12.49 25.57
C TYR A 448 -25.84 -13.92 25.70
N THR A 449 -27.15 -14.09 25.78
CA THR A 449 -27.79 -15.40 25.66
C THR A 449 -28.82 -15.37 24.55
N ASN A 450 -28.63 -16.21 23.54
CA ASN A 450 -29.54 -16.28 22.40
C ASN A 450 -30.90 -16.82 22.85
N ASN A 451 -31.96 -16.04 22.64
CA ASN A 451 -33.34 -16.45 22.85
C ASN A 451 -34.17 -16.45 21.54
N GLY A 452 -33.53 -16.17 20.40
CA GLY A 452 -34.14 -15.98 19.08
C GLY A 452 -34.61 -14.55 18.79
N ALA A 453 -34.38 -13.59 19.68
CA ALA A 453 -34.66 -12.18 19.43
C ALA A 453 -33.52 -11.50 18.65
N LYS A 454 -33.86 -10.46 17.89
CA LYS A 454 -32.88 -9.62 17.19
C LYS A 454 -31.93 -8.91 18.16
N THR A 455 -32.44 -8.53 19.33
CA THR A 455 -31.65 -8.02 20.46
C THR A 455 -31.75 -9.01 21.62
N PRO A 456 -30.79 -9.94 21.73
CA PRO A 456 -30.82 -10.96 22.78
C PRO A 456 -30.58 -10.34 24.16
N PRO A 457 -31.15 -10.95 25.23
CA PRO A 457 -30.91 -10.53 26.60
C PRO A 457 -29.43 -10.72 26.95
N ALA A 458 -28.93 -9.84 27.81
CA ALA A 458 -27.54 -9.84 28.21
C ALA A 458 -27.33 -9.51 29.70
N VAL A 459 -26.12 -9.79 30.19
CA VAL A 459 -25.71 -9.53 31.58
C VAL A 459 -24.34 -8.88 31.57
N LEU A 460 -24.16 -7.80 32.33
CA LEU A 460 -22.87 -7.14 32.53
C LEU A 460 -22.08 -7.85 33.64
N GLY A 461 -20.77 -8.01 33.45
CA GLY A 461 -19.89 -8.67 34.42
C GLY A 461 -18.41 -8.49 34.09
N GLU A 462 -17.59 -9.35 34.68
CA GLU A 462 -16.15 -9.39 34.51
C GLU A 462 -15.73 -10.61 33.69
N LEU A 463 -14.88 -10.39 32.69
CA LEU A 463 -14.24 -11.37 31.85
C LEU A 463 -12.81 -11.60 32.34
N ASN A 464 -12.40 -12.85 32.47
CA ASN A 464 -11.07 -13.22 32.94
C ASN A 464 -10.43 -14.26 32.01
N VAL A 465 -9.18 -14.00 31.62
CA VAL A 465 -8.31 -14.90 30.85
C VAL A 465 -7.09 -15.27 31.70
N GLU A 466 -6.88 -16.57 31.87
CA GLU A 466 -5.71 -17.08 32.58
C GLU A 466 -4.42 -16.92 31.75
N PRO A 467 -3.26 -16.64 32.37
CA PRO A 467 -1.99 -16.45 31.66
C PRO A 467 -1.62 -17.58 30.69
N ARG A 468 -1.94 -18.83 31.05
CA ARG A 468 -1.60 -20.02 30.26
C ARG A 468 -2.30 -20.10 28.90
N PHE A 469 -3.33 -19.29 28.69
CA PHE A 469 -4.07 -19.22 27.42
C PHE A 469 -3.63 -18.06 26.54
N VAL A 470 -2.71 -17.21 27.01
CA VAL A 470 -2.16 -16.10 26.24
C VAL A 470 -0.79 -16.49 25.72
N SER A 471 -0.62 -16.50 24.40
CA SER A 471 0.68 -16.78 23.74
C SER A 471 1.50 -15.52 23.50
N TYR A 472 0.83 -14.42 23.16
CA TYR A 472 1.45 -13.13 22.92
C TYR A 472 0.48 -11.99 23.25
N ALA A 473 1.02 -10.84 23.64
CA ALA A 473 0.29 -9.60 23.76
C ALA A 473 1.09 -8.49 23.04
N ASP A 474 0.42 -7.76 22.15
CA ASP A 474 1.06 -6.70 21.35
C ASP A 474 1.06 -5.34 22.06
N GLY A 475 0.58 -5.28 23.30
CA GLY A 475 0.34 -4.04 24.05
C GLY A 475 -1.14 -3.81 24.31
N PHE A 476 -2.01 -4.15 23.35
CA PHE A 476 -3.45 -4.03 23.48
C PHE A 476 -4.15 -5.39 23.37
N PHE A 477 -3.99 -6.09 22.26
CA PHE A 477 -4.58 -7.40 22.01
C PHE A 477 -3.79 -8.53 22.64
N ALA A 478 -4.49 -9.61 23.00
CA ALA A 478 -3.90 -10.89 23.33
C ALA A 478 -4.29 -11.95 22.29
N TYR A 479 -3.32 -12.81 21.98
CA TYR A 479 -3.46 -13.93 21.05
C TYR A 479 -3.34 -15.25 21.80
N PRO A 480 -4.09 -16.28 21.41
CA PRO A 480 -4.26 -17.48 22.21
C PRO A 480 -3.12 -18.46 22.07
N THR A 481 -3.02 -19.41 22.99
CA THR A 481 -2.25 -20.63 22.78
C THR A 481 -3.00 -21.58 21.85
N GLN A 482 -2.30 -22.18 20.88
CA GLN A 482 -2.89 -23.10 19.91
C GLN A 482 -1.84 -23.95 19.21
N THR A 483 -2.14 -25.22 18.94
CA THR A 483 -1.40 -25.99 17.92
C THR A 483 -1.74 -25.44 16.53
N LEU A 484 -0.73 -25.34 15.65
CA LEU A 484 -0.90 -24.89 14.26
C LEU A 484 -0.80 -26.05 13.28
N ILE A 485 0.21 -26.92 13.43
CA ILE A 485 0.41 -28.09 12.57
C ILE A 485 1.09 -29.21 13.36
N ARG A 486 0.73 -30.46 13.08
CA ARG A 486 1.36 -31.65 13.67
C ARG A 486 2.03 -32.47 12.58
N ALA A 487 3.34 -32.63 12.70
CA ALA A 487 4.11 -33.57 11.89
C ALA A 487 4.17 -34.93 12.59
N THR A 488 3.70 -35.98 11.90
CA THR A 488 3.67 -37.36 12.39
C THR A 488 4.65 -38.23 11.62
N ALA A 489 5.20 -39.26 12.27
CA ALA A 489 6.12 -40.19 11.65
C ALA A 489 5.48 -40.93 10.45
N ASP A 490 6.14 -40.86 9.30
CA ASP A 490 5.86 -41.69 8.12
C ASP A 490 6.71 -42.97 8.10
N ASN A 491 6.43 -43.86 7.15
CA ASN A 491 7.17 -45.11 6.97
C ASN A 491 8.61 -44.88 6.48
N GLY A 492 9.55 -45.61 7.09
CA GLY A 492 10.98 -45.63 6.71
C GLY A 492 11.83 -44.65 7.51
N GLU A 493 13.07 -44.44 7.06
CA GLU A 493 14.00 -43.48 7.67
C GLU A 493 14.25 -42.29 6.73
N GLY A 494 14.29 -41.10 7.31
CA GLY A 494 14.57 -39.85 6.64
C GLY A 494 16.05 -39.50 6.59
N ARG A 495 16.40 -38.55 5.72
CA ARG A 495 17.76 -38.00 5.66
C ARG A 495 17.85 -36.75 6.54
N THR A 496 18.68 -36.80 7.57
CA THR A 496 19.04 -35.62 8.35
C THR A 496 20.04 -34.77 7.58
N THR A 497 19.75 -33.48 7.44
CA THR A 497 20.71 -32.46 7.00
C THR A 497 20.81 -31.41 8.08
N VAL A 498 22.03 -31.13 8.53
CA VAL A 498 22.27 -30.19 9.63
C VAL A 498 22.38 -28.77 9.09
N PHE A 499 21.70 -27.84 9.75
CA PHE A 499 21.80 -26.39 9.56
C PHE A 499 22.22 -25.75 10.89
N GLU A 500 23.52 -25.57 11.09
CA GLU A 500 24.06 -24.94 12.30
C GLU A 500 24.13 -23.41 12.14
N PRO A 501 23.85 -22.63 13.19
CA PRO A 501 24.01 -21.18 13.15
C PRO A 501 25.39 -20.75 12.67
N GLY A 502 25.44 -19.73 11.79
CA GLY A 502 26.67 -19.24 11.18
C GLY A 502 27.19 -20.11 10.01
N MET A 503 26.52 -21.22 9.67
CA MET A 503 26.82 -21.95 8.44
C MET A 503 26.49 -21.10 7.21
N GLU A 504 27.46 -20.94 6.31
CA GLU A 504 27.28 -20.27 5.01
C GLU A 504 26.24 -20.99 4.14
N LEU A 505 25.24 -20.23 3.70
CA LEU A 505 24.15 -20.75 2.88
C LEU A 505 24.46 -20.72 1.38
N ASN A 506 25.40 -19.87 0.96
CA ASN A 506 25.93 -19.78 -0.41
C ASN A 506 24.83 -19.60 -1.49
N SER A 507 23.76 -18.88 -1.18
CA SER A 507 22.74 -18.50 -2.15
C SER A 507 22.82 -17.02 -2.50
N PRO A 508 22.52 -16.62 -3.75
CA PRO A 508 22.34 -15.21 -4.10
C PRO A 508 21.27 -14.56 -3.22
N THR A 509 21.59 -13.42 -2.62
CA THR A 509 20.73 -12.63 -1.74
C THR A 509 20.82 -11.16 -2.12
N SER A 510 19.79 -10.36 -1.82
CA SER A 510 19.86 -8.89 -1.92
C SER A 510 20.73 -8.27 -0.82
N PHE A 511 21.02 -9.02 0.25
CA PHE A 511 21.70 -8.49 1.42
C PHE A 511 23.08 -7.90 1.09
N ARG A 512 23.27 -6.66 1.54
CA ARG A 512 24.55 -5.97 1.65
C ARG A 512 24.72 -5.53 3.09
N ASP A 513 25.97 -5.57 3.56
CA ASP A 513 26.27 -5.10 4.89
C ASP A 513 26.37 -3.57 4.88
N ASP A 514 25.25 -2.93 5.17
CA ASP A 514 25.10 -1.48 5.19
C ASP A 514 25.67 -0.88 6.47
N SER A 515 25.98 -1.70 7.48
CA SER A 515 26.56 -1.27 8.76
C SER A 515 27.94 -0.64 8.63
N VAL A 516 28.69 -1.01 7.59
CA VAL A 516 30.04 -0.49 7.33
C VAL A 516 30.05 0.78 6.47
N ARG A 517 28.88 1.21 5.98
CA ARG A 517 28.70 2.42 5.17
C ARG A 517 28.26 3.61 6.03
N THR A 518 28.53 4.82 5.57
CA THR A 518 27.97 6.05 6.16
C THR A 518 26.67 6.39 5.43
N PRO A 519 25.55 6.63 6.12
CA PRO A 519 24.31 7.05 5.48
C PRO A 519 24.45 8.41 4.82
N ASP A 520 23.87 8.55 3.62
CA ASP A 520 23.77 9.82 2.89
C ASP A 520 22.77 10.76 3.57
N TYR A 521 21.76 10.20 4.25
CA TYR A 521 20.76 10.93 5.01
C TYR A 521 20.28 10.12 6.21
N THR A 522 19.88 10.80 7.29
CA THR A 522 19.31 10.17 8.49
C THR A 522 17.94 10.75 8.77
N ARG A 523 16.97 9.89 9.10
CA ARG A 523 15.60 10.25 9.44
C ARG A 523 15.23 9.70 10.81
N GLU A 524 14.41 10.46 11.52
CA GLU A 524 13.68 9.97 12.68
C GLU A 524 12.19 10.12 12.37
N LEU A 525 11.43 9.04 12.55
CA LEU A 525 9.99 8.99 12.43
C LEU A 525 9.41 8.59 13.78
N THR A 526 8.24 9.12 14.12
CA THR A 526 7.57 8.83 15.38
C THR A 526 6.20 8.20 15.14
N ILE A 527 5.94 7.09 15.81
CA ILE A 527 4.62 6.46 15.86
C ILE A 527 3.90 7.01 17.09
N SER A 528 2.72 7.56 16.88
CA SER A 528 1.84 8.09 17.92
C SER A 528 0.38 7.86 17.55
N GLY A 529 -0.55 8.50 18.25
CA GLY A 529 -1.98 8.27 18.09
C GLY A 529 -2.52 7.24 19.08
N GLY A 530 -3.65 6.62 18.76
CA GLY A 530 -4.39 5.79 19.72
C GLY A 530 -5.44 6.58 20.52
N PHE A 531 -5.66 6.22 21.79
CA PHE A 531 -6.82 6.65 22.59
C PHE A 531 -6.89 8.16 22.89
N GLY A 532 -5.77 8.87 22.81
CA GLY A 532 -5.64 10.26 23.25
C GLY A 532 -5.80 11.34 22.18
N ASN A 533 -6.10 11.00 20.92
CA ASN A 533 -6.08 11.98 19.83
C ASN A 533 -7.43 12.69 19.60
N ASN A 534 -7.39 13.91 19.02
CA ASN A 534 -8.57 14.73 18.71
C ASN A 534 -8.99 14.64 17.23
N TYR A 535 -8.43 13.70 16.47
CA TYR A 535 -8.63 13.60 15.01
C TYR A 535 -9.80 12.71 14.62
N ALA A 536 -10.38 12.01 15.59
CA ALA A 536 -11.55 11.17 15.44
C ALA A 536 -12.75 11.76 16.19
N SER A 537 -13.98 11.35 15.81
CA SER A 537 -15.18 11.77 16.52
C SER A 537 -15.13 11.34 17.99
N LYS A 538 -15.32 12.27 18.92
CA LYS A 538 -15.44 11.96 20.36
C LYS A 538 -16.80 11.40 20.74
N SER A 539 -17.76 11.47 19.83
CA SER A 539 -19.11 10.95 20.04
C SER A 539 -19.24 9.47 19.71
N ASP A 540 -18.18 8.87 19.15
CA ASP A 540 -18.03 7.43 19.04
C ASP A 540 -16.63 6.99 19.45
N ALA A 541 -16.58 6.02 20.35
CA ALA A 541 -15.36 5.43 20.81
C ALA A 541 -14.78 4.35 19.88
N LYS A 542 -15.38 4.07 18.71
CA LYS A 542 -14.75 3.24 17.66
C LYS A 542 -13.76 4.01 16.78
N ALA A 543 -13.81 5.34 16.73
CA ALA A 543 -12.95 6.13 15.86
C ALA A 543 -11.52 6.24 16.43
N PHE A 544 -10.57 5.58 15.77
CA PHE A 544 -9.13 5.60 16.08
C PHE A 544 -8.36 6.18 14.92
N THR A 545 -7.28 6.88 15.24
CA THR A 545 -6.27 7.21 14.24
C THR A 545 -4.90 6.86 14.79
N TYR A 546 -4.07 6.34 13.90
CA TYR A 546 -2.67 6.08 14.14
C TYR A 546 -1.86 7.03 13.28
N GLN A 547 -0.75 7.51 13.82
CA GLN A 547 -0.06 8.67 13.27
C GLN A 547 1.42 8.42 13.06
N PHE A 548 1.92 8.87 11.91
CA PHE A 548 3.32 9.15 11.68
C PHE A 548 3.58 10.64 11.90
N ASP A 549 4.54 10.97 12.77
CA ASP A 549 4.96 12.34 13.04
C ASP A 549 3.81 13.29 13.41
N GLY A 550 2.83 12.76 14.15
CA GLY A 550 1.64 13.50 14.60
C GLY A 550 0.59 13.76 13.51
N ASN A 551 0.72 13.09 12.35
CA ASN A 551 -0.17 13.24 11.19
C ASN A 551 -0.74 11.90 10.74
N ILE A 552 -1.86 11.95 10.02
CA ILE A 552 -2.55 10.79 9.43
C ILE A 552 -2.35 10.80 7.92
N PHE A 553 -2.21 9.62 7.31
CA PHE A 553 -2.15 9.50 5.85
C PHE A 553 -3.35 10.22 5.20
N PRO A 554 -3.24 10.74 3.97
CA PRO A 554 -2.01 11.03 3.22
C PRO A 554 -1.33 12.34 3.64
N ASN A 555 -1.78 12.99 4.71
CA ASN A 555 -1.30 14.29 5.18
C ASN A 555 -0.06 14.18 6.10
N ILE A 556 0.76 13.16 5.88
CA ILE A 556 2.03 12.96 6.58
C ILE A 556 3.15 13.62 5.76
N PRO A 557 4.18 14.20 6.41
CA PRO A 557 5.35 14.72 5.70
C PRO A 557 5.87 13.74 4.65
N LEU A 558 6.07 14.24 3.43
CA LEU A 558 6.56 13.43 2.32
C LEU A 558 7.97 12.92 2.60
N ILE A 559 8.15 11.61 2.52
CA ILE A 559 9.48 10.99 2.59
C ILE A 559 10.02 10.92 1.15
N GLN A 560 11.12 11.61 0.86
CA GLN A 560 11.61 11.77 -0.51
C GLN A 560 13.10 11.42 -0.65
N PRO A 561 13.46 10.13 -0.61
CA PRO A 561 14.84 9.69 -0.81
C PRO A 561 15.29 9.84 -2.27
N ARG A 562 16.61 9.82 -2.50
CA ARG A 562 17.20 9.85 -3.85
C ARG A 562 17.63 8.45 -4.27
N LEU A 563 17.50 8.14 -5.56
CA LEU A 563 18.14 6.96 -6.13
C LEU A 563 19.65 6.97 -5.87
N ASN A 564 20.22 5.77 -5.73
CA ASN A 564 21.62 5.50 -5.43
C ASN A 564 22.11 6.17 -4.14
N THR A 565 21.22 6.32 -3.15
CA THR A 565 21.57 6.75 -1.80
C THR A 565 21.13 5.74 -0.76
N MET A 566 21.84 5.73 0.37
CA MET A 566 21.49 4.94 1.56
C MET A 566 21.02 5.89 2.65
N GLU A 567 19.87 5.57 3.25
CA GLU A 567 19.37 6.33 4.39
C GLU A 567 19.27 5.47 5.65
N GLU A 568 19.54 6.07 6.81
CA GLU A 568 19.31 5.45 8.12
C GLU A 568 18.04 6.03 8.75
N TRP A 569 17.06 5.18 9.04
CA TRP A 569 15.79 5.60 9.61
C TRP A 569 15.64 5.04 11.02
N ARG A 570 15.29 5.89 11.98
CA ARG A 570 14.93 5.51 13.34
C ARG A 570 13.44 5.74 13.55
N ILE A 571 12.68 4.67 13.71
CA ILE A 571 11.26 4.72 14.04
C ILE A 571 11.09 4.54 15.55
N VAL A 572 10.52 5.54 16.22
CA VAL A 572 10.31 5.57 17.67
C VAL A 572 8.84 5.38 17.97
N ASN A 573 8.53 4.42 18.84
CA ASN A 573 7.15 4.13 19.20
C ASN A 573 6.76 4.78 20.53
N TYR A 574 5.81 5.72 20.44
CA TYR A 574 5.13 6.32 21.57
C TYR A 574 3.69 5.81 21.73
N ASN A 575 3.20 4.97 20.81
CA ASN A 575 1.91 4.30 20.91
C ASN A 575 2.05 2.99 21.69
N ASN A 576 1.00 2.57 22.40
CA ASN A 576 1.04 1.42 23.29
C ASN A 576 1.09 0.05 22.59
N ASP A 577 0.95 0.00 21.26
CA ASP A 577 0.92 -1.23 20.47
C ASP A 577 2.29 -1.56 19.84
N GLY A 578 2.47 -2.80 19.38
CA GLY A 578 3.51 -3.16 18.43
C GLY A 578 3.14 -2.77 16.99
N HIS A 579 4.15 -2.55 16.15
CA HIS A 579 3.97 -2.11 14.76
C HIS A 579 4.97 -2.81 13.82
N PRO A 580 4.57 -3.85 13.04
CA PRO A 580 5.39 -4.37 11.94
C PRO A 580 5.50 -3.29 10.87
N MET A 581 6.66 -2.67 10.74
CA MET A 581 6.88 -1.66 9.73
C MET A 581 7.29 -2.33 8.45
N HIS A 582 6.54 -2.09 7.38
CA HIS A 582 6.79 -2.59 6.04
C HIS A 582 7.04 -1.43 5.08
N ILE A 583 8.08 -1.52 4.26
CA ILE A 583 8.35 -0.60 3.15
C ILE A 583 8.22 -1.34 1.82
N HIS A 584 7.52 -0.73 0.85
CA HIS A 584 7.39 -1.31 -0.48
C HIS A 584 8.71 -1.18 -1.26
N VAL A 585 8.86 -2.01 -2.31
CA VAL A 585 9.97 -2.01 -3.29
C VAL A 585 11.34 -2.38 -2.71
N ASN A 586 11.71 -1.87 -1.55
CA ASN A 586 13.05 -1.96 -1.00
C ASN A 586 13.10 -2.92 0.19
N ASP A 587 14.21 -3.62 0.33
CA ASP A 587 14.57 -4.23 1.60
C ASP A 587 15.34 -3.23 2.48
N TYR A 588 15.54 -3.59 3.75
CA TYR A 588 16.42 -2.88 4.65
C TYR A 588 17.17 -3.81 5.61
N GLN A 589 18.33 -3.35 6.07
CA GLN A 589 19.09 -3.97 7.14
C GLN A 589 18.67 -3.39 8.49
N VAL A 590 18.28 -4.24 9.44
CA VAL A 590 18.00 -3.80 10.81
C VAL A 590 19.30 -3.56 11.57
N MET A 591 19.48 -2.34 12.04
CA MET A 591 20.66 -1.91 12.79
C MET A 591 20.51 -2.15 14.29
N GLN A 592 19.31 -1.91 14.82
CA GLN A 592 19.01 -2.06 16.24
C GLN A 592 17.50 -2.09 16.48
N VAL A 593 17.05 -2.94 17.39
CA VAL A 593 15.72 -2.87 17.99
C VAL A 593 15.89 -2.67 19.49
N VAL A 594 15.23 -1.66 20.05
CA VAL A 594 15.16 -1.43 21.50
C VAL A 594 13.78 -1.89 21.96
N ASN A 595 13.74 -2.97 22.75
CA ASN A 595 12.50 -3.50 23.31
C ASN A 595 12.50 -3.37 24.84
N PRO A 596 11.89 -2.30 25.39
CA PRO A 596 11.85 -2.09 26.83
C PRO A 596 10.97 -3.12 27.55
N THR A 597 9.93 -3.65 26.89
CA THR A 597 9.03 -4.67 27.51
C THR A 597 9.73 -6.02 27.73
N ALA A 598 10.62 -6.40 26.81
CA ALA A 598 11.48 -7.59 26.96
C ALA A 598 12.81 -7.28 27.67
N ASN A 599 13.11 -6.00 27.94
CA ASN A 599 14.40 -5.52 28.41
C ASN A 599 15.57 -6.00 27.52
N THR A 600 15.39 -5.93 26.20
CA THR A 600 16.40 -6.30 25.20
C THR A 600 16.79 -5.11 24.32
N THR A 601 18.01 -5.16 23.80
CA THR A 601 18.48 -4.29 22.71
C THR A 601 19.29 -5.15 21.77
N THR A 602 18.83 -5.28 20.53
CA THR A 602 19.49 -6.14 19.54
C THR A 602 20.75 -5.47 19.00
N GLY A 603 21.68 -6.28 18.48
CA GLY A 603 22.74 -5.79 17.61
C GLY A 603 22.28 -5.64 16.16
N VAL A 604 23.25 -5.35 15.29
CA VAL A 604 23.07 -5.34 13.83
C VAL A 604 22.68 -6.72 13.34
N GLN A 605 21.64 -6.80 12.51
CA GLN A 605 21.19 -8.02 11.87
C GLN A 605 21.88 -8.15 10.51
N MET A 606 22.56 -9.27 10.27
CA MET A 606 23.38 -9.48 9.06
C MET A 606 22.58 -10.16 7.94
N PHE A 607 21.37 -9.64 7.69
CA PHE A 607 20.44 -10.06 6.64
C PHE A 607 19.45 -8.91 6.36
N SER A 608 18.83 -8.94 5.18
CA SER A 608 17.83 -7.95 4.76
C SER A 608 16.41 -8.45 5.04
N VAL A 609 15.51 -7.52 5.34
CA VAL A 609 14.09 -7.75 5.58
C VAL A 609 13.27 -6.64 4.90
N ASP A 610 12.02 -6.90 4.56
CA ASP A 610 11.08 -5.85 4.13
C ASP A 610 10.10 -5.46 5.23
N THR A 611 10.03 -6.26 6.31
CA THR A 611 9.12 -6.07 7.43
C THR A 611 9.82 -6.35 8.76
N ALA A 612 9.75 -5.40 9.71
CA ALA A 612 10.32 -5.54 11.04
C ALA A 612 9.45 -4.89 12.10
N ASN A 613 9.27 -5.58 13.24
CA ASN A 613 8.42 -5.08 14.31
C ASN A 613 9.10 -3.99 15.13
N VAL A 614 8.45 -2.84 15.24
CA VAL A 614 8.69 -1.86 16.30
C VAL A 614 7.91 -2.33 17.53
N PRO A 615 8.57 -2.75 18.63
CA PRO A 615 7.89 -3.35 19.78
C PRO A 615 6.92 -2.37 20.48
N PRO A 616 6.01 -2.84 21.34
CA PRO A 616 5.31 -1.94 22.26
C PRO A 616 6.29 -1.30 23.27
N PRO A 617 6.03 -0.05 23.71
CA PRO A 617 6.80 0.62 24.75
C PRO A 617 6.36 0.18 26.16
N ILE A 618 7.08 0.62 27.19
CA ILE A 618 6.53 0.61 28.56
C ILE A 618 5.71 1.89 28.74
N VAL A 619 4.45 1.75 29.12
CA VAL A 619 3.52 2.87 29.33
C VAL A 619 3.17 3.07 30.81
N ASP A 620 2.76 4.30 31.16
CA ASP A 620 2.12 4.59 32.44
C ASP A 620 0.62 4.18 32.43
N ALA A 621 -0.10 4.50 33.50
CA ALA A 621 -1.54 4.21 33.61
C ALA A 621 -2.40 4.99 32.59
N TYR A 622 -1.82 5.96 31.89
CA TYR A 622 -2.48 6.78 30.88
C TYR A 622 -1.97 6.47 29.47
N ASP A 623 -1.42 5.28 29.25
CA ASP A 623 -0.83 4.83 27.99
C ASP A 623 0.27 5.77 27.44
N ASN A 624 0.84 6.67 28.26
CA ASN A 624 1.98 7.48 27.83
C ASN A 624 3.25 6.63 27.90
N ALA A 625 4.02 6.58 26.81
CA ALA A 625 5.29 5.88 26.80
C ALA A 625 6.29 6.50 27.81
N THR A 626 6.61 5.74 28.86
CA THR A 626 7.63 6.09 29.87
C THR A 626 9.01 5.56 29.49
N ALA A 627 9.05 4.47 28.72
CA ALA A 627 10.22 4.01 28.01
C ALA A 627 9.78 3.65 26.58
N PRO A 628 9.99 4.53 25.58
CA PRO A 628 9.64 4.25 24.20
C PRO A 628 10.52 3.11 23.65
N SER A 629 9.96 2.32 22.74
CA SER A 629 10.72 1.35 21.95
C SER A 629 11.20 2.02 20.65
N SER A 630 12.11 1.36 19.93
CA SER A 630 12.49 1.84 18.60
C SER A 630 13.03 0.73 17.69
N LEU A 631 12.94 0.99 16.39
CA LEU A 631 13.61 0.26 15.32
C LEU A 631 14.50 1.23 14.56
N THR A 632 15.78 0.91 14.44
CA THR A 632 16.72 1.61 13.55
C THR A 632 17.08 0.68 12.40
N PHE A 633 16.94 1.14 11.16
CA PHE A 633 17.31 0.38 9.96
C PHE A 633 18.00 1.26 8.92
N ARG A 634 18.69 0.61 7.98
CA ARG A 634 19.28 1.25 6.79
C ARG A 634 18.68 0.64 5.54
N THR A 635 18.34 1.49 4.57
CA THR A 635 17.74 1.07 3.31
C THR A 635 18.42 1.78 2.14
N GLU A 636 18.54 1.07 1.02
CA GLU A 636 19.17 1.54 -0.21
C GLU A 636 18.12 1.66 -1.32
N PHE A 637 18.10 2.81 -1.99
CA PHE A 637 17.18 3.08 -3.09
C PHE A 637 17.91 2.93 -4.42
N GLU A 638 18.06 1.70 -4.93
CA GLU A 638 18.91 1.44 -6.12
C GLU A 638 18.14 1.26 -7.43
N GLU A 639 16.87 0.81 -7.40
CA GLU A 639 16.24 0.21 -8.59
C GLU A 639 15.15 1.08 -9.24
N PHE A 640 14.20 1.61 -8.46
CA PHE A 640 13.00 2.26 -9.02
C PHE A 640 12.75 3.64 -8.41
N GLY A 641 12.49 4.61 -9.28
CA GLY A 641 11.90 5.89 -8.90
C GLY A 641 10.37 5.82 -8.79
N GLY A 642 9.76 6.90 -8.31
CA GLY A 642 8.31 7.03 -8.22
C GLY A 642 7.77 6.92 -6.80
N THR A 643 6.44 6.86 -6.68
CA THR A 643 5.72 7.03 -5.42
C THR A 643 5.11 5.71 -4.94
N TYR A 644 5.45 5.29 -3.72
CA TYR A 644 4.88 4.15 -2.99
C TYR A 644 4.74 4.50 -1.50
N VAL A 645 4.63 3.50 -0.63
CA VAL A 645 4.36 3.69 0.80
C VAL A 645 5.31 2.91 1.72
N ILE A 646 5.46 3.44 2.94
CA ILE A 646 5.87 2.70 4.13
C ILE A 646 4.67 2.70 5.10
N HIS A 647 4.37 1.58 5.74
CA HIS A 647 3.21 1.51 6.65
C HIS A 647 3.36 0.44 7.72
N CYS A 648 2.51 0.54 8.74
CA CYS A 648 2.35 -0.54 9.70
C CYS A 648 1.51 -1.66 9.07
N HIS A 649 2.05 -2.88 9.03
CA HIS A 649 1.38 -4.05 8.49
C HIS A 649 0.42 -4.73 9.49
N ARG A 650 0.13 -4.08 10.61
CA ARG A 650 -1.13 -4.29 11.32
C ARG A 650 -2.17 -3.49 10.56
N LEU A 651 -2.90 -4.12 9.65
CA LEU A 651 -3.62 -3.46 8.56
C LEU A 651 -4.70 -2.49 9.06
N ASN A 652 -5.30 -2.75 10.22
CA ASN A 652 -6.22 -1.78 10.82
C ASN A 652 -5.50 -0.48 11.27
N HIS A 653 -4.19 -0.49 11.48
CA HIS A 653 -3.39 0.72 11.73
C HIS A 653 -3.07 1.44 10.43
N GLU A 654 -2.72 0.72 9.36
CA GLU A 654 -2.57 1.27 8.00
C GLU A 654 -3.84 2.01 7.59
N ASP A 655 -4.98 1.31 7.62
CA ASP A 655 -6.29 1.85 7.26
C ASP A 655 -6.63 3.08 8.11
N ASN A 656 -6.32 3.07 9.42
CA ASN A 656 -6.54 4.21 10.32
C ASN A 656 -5.42 5.27 10.31
N GLY A 657 -4.54 5.27 9.30
CA GLY A 657 -3.65 6.39 8.98
C GLY A 657 -2.16 6.19 9.21
N LEU A 658 -1.71 5.03 9.72
CA LEU A 658 -0.29 4.73 9.97
C LEU A 658 0.44 4.25 8.71
N MET A 659 0.41 5.08 7.68
CA MET A 659 1.01 4.88 6.38
C MET A 659 1.60 6.21 5.90
N ALA A 660 2.76 6.22 5.25
CA ALA A 660 3.39 7.44 4.75
C ALA A 660 3.81 7.25 3.28
N THR A 661 3.70 8.31 2.48
CA THR A 661 4.16 8.31 1.09
C THR A 661 5.68 8.38 1.04
N VAL A 662 6.29 7.46 0.30
CA VAL A 662 7.70 7.50 -0.10
C VAL A 662 7.75 7.82 -1.59
N ASN A 663 8.41 8.91 -1.96
CA ASN A 663 8.64 9.28 -3.35
C ASN A 663 10.13 9.26 -3.67
N VAL A 664 10.60 8.19 -4.31
CA VAL A 664 12.01 8.08 -4.71
C VAL A 664 12.23 8.95 -5.94
N ILE A 665 13.11 9.95 -5.81
CA ILE A 665 13.49 10.84 -6.89
C ILE A 665 14.82 10.42 -7.54
N PRO A 666 15.10 10.85 -8.77
CA PRO A 666 16.39 10.62 -9.41
C PRO A 666 17.57 11.06 -8.55
N GLN A 667 18.70 10.34 -8.66
CA GLN A 667 19.93 10.63 -7.91
C GLN A 667 20.35 12.10 -8.05
N VAL A 668 20.24 12.63 -9.27
CA VAL A 668 20.37 14.04 -9.58
C VAL A 668 19.01 14.53 -10.08
N SER A 669 18.25 15.18 -9.21
CA SER A 669 17.08 15.96 -9.65
C SER A 669 17.58 17.09 -10.54
N THR A 670 17.07 17.19 -11.77
CA THR A 670 17.46 18.22 -12.74
C THR A 670 16.25 19.05 -13.17
N TYR A 671 16.50 20.31 -13.51
CA TYR A 671 15.50 21.20 -14.08
C TYR A 671 16.10 21.99 -15.25
N ALA A 672 15.23 22.43 -16.16
CA ALA A 672 15.57 23.12 -17.39
C ALA A 672 15.15 24.59 -17.35
N VAL A 673 16.04 25.46 -17.81
CA VAL A 673 15.80 26.88 -18.06
C VAL A 673 15.96 27.14 -19.54
N GLY A 674 14.85 27.42 -20.22
CA GLY A 674 14.84 27.86 -21.61
C GLY A 674 15.46 29.26 -21.73
N VAL A 675 16.36 29.42 -22.68
CA VAL A 675 16.99 30.69 -23.03
C VAL A 675 16.40 31.11 -24.39
N PRO A 676 15.45 32.06 -24.41
CA PRO A 676 14.88 32.54 -25.66
C PRO A 676 15.95 33.05 -26.61
N GLY A 677 15.83 32.68 -27.88
CA GLY A 677 16.71 33.18 -28.92
C GLY A 677 16.51 34.68 -29.18
N ARG A 678 17.40 35.23 -30.01
CA ARG A 678 17.36 36.61 -30.50
C ARG A 678 18.03 36.66 -31.88
N PRO A 679 17.88 37.75 -32.65
CA PRO A 679 18.51 37.87 -33.96
C PRO A 679 20.00 37.49 -33.98
N GLY A 680 20.35 36.43 -34.69
CA GLY A 680 21.71 35.87 -34.82
C GLY A 680 22.13 34.89 -33.71
N PHE A 681 21.25 34.58 -32.75
CA PHE A 681 21.53 33.69 -31.61
C PHE A 681 20.34 32.73 -31.40
N PRO A 682 20.50 31.43 -31.70
CA PRO A 682 19.43 30.46 -31.55
C PRO A 682 19.01 30.28 -30.09
N ALA A 683 17.79 29.79 -29.90
CA ALA A 683 17.27 29.38 -28.62
C ALA A 683 18.13 28.25 -28.03
N ALA A 684 18.36 28.32 -26.72
CA ALA A 684 19.10 27.31 -25.98
C ALA A 684 18.31 26.84 -24.74
N VAL A 685 18.77 25.77 -24.12
CA VAL A 685 18.24 25.26 -22.86
C VAL A 685 19.40 24.97 -21.93
N GLN A 686 19.42 25.61 -20.76
CA GLN A 686 20.34 25.27 -19.68
C GLN A 686 19.70 24.20 -18.82
N VAL A 687 20.41 23.09 -18.58
CA VAL A 687 20.00 22.09 -17.60
C VAL A 687 20.86 22.27 -16.36
N LEU A 688 20.20 22.37 -15.21
CA LEU A 688 20.82 22.61 -13.91
C LEU A 688 20.49 21.46 -12.96
N ASP A 689 21.38 21.20 -12.00
CA ASP A 689 21.04 20.33 -10.88
C ASP A 689 20.14 21.08 -9.88
N GLY A 690 19.17 20.37 -9.32
CA GLY A 690 18.24 20.89 -8.31
C GLY A 690 18.88 21.13 -6.95
N ASN A 691 20.08 20.59 -6.69
CA ASN A 691 20.74 20.57 -5.39
C ASN A 691 22.03 21.42 -5.38
N GLY A 692 21.88 22.72 -5.68
CA GLY A 692 23.00 23.65 -5.75
C GLY A 692 22.97 24.58 -6.96
N ASP A 693 22.06 24.35 -7.92
CA ASP A 693 21.81 25.22 -9.07
C ASP A 693 23.04 25.38 -9.99
N LYS A 694 23.87 24.33 -10.09
CA LYS A 694 25.00 24.29 -11.01
C LYS A 694 24.50 23.87 -12.39
N VAL A 695 24.96 24.62 -13.40
CA VAL A 695 24.74 24.27 -14.81
C VAL A 695 25.46 22.97 -15.13
N ILE A 696 24.71 21.96 -15.54
CA ILE A 696 25.21 20.68 -16.04
C ILE A 696 25.63 20.83 -17.50
N THR A 697 24.74 21.39 -18.32
CA THR A 697 24.97 21.59 -19.75
C THR A 697 24.11 22.71 -20.33
N THR A 698 24.41 23.12 -21.54
CA THR A 698 23.57 24.01 -22.35
C THR A 698 23.39 23.39 -23.73
N VAL A 699 22.15 23.07 -24.07
CA VAL A 699 21.78 22.44 -25.35
C VAL A 699 21.24 23.51 -26.29
N THR A 700 21.52 23.40 -27.59
CA THR A 700 20.91 24.23 -28.65
C THR A 700 20.04 23.32 -29.52
N PRO A 701 18.75 23.12 -29.16
CA PRO A 701 17.93 22.05 -29.74
C PRO A 701 17.55 22.29 -31.21
N PHE A 702 17.45 23.57 -31.57
CA PHE A 702 16.98 24.04 -32.87
C PHE A 702 17.91 25.15 -33.40
N PRO A 703 18.95 24.82 -34.18
CA PRO A 703 20.01 25.77 -34.57
C PRO A 703 19.56 27.03 -35.32
N ALA A 704 18.38 27.01 -35.94
CA ALA A 704 17.83 28.13 -36.71
C ALA A 704 16.63 28.81 -36.03
N PHE A 705 16.23 28.37 -34.84
CA PHE A 705 15.06 28.90 -34.14
C PHE A 705 15.50 29.97 -33.14
N GLU A 706 15.00 31.19 -33.30
CA GLU A 706 15.36 32.34 -32.45
C GLU A 706 14.21 32.77 -31.52
N GLY A 707 13.24 31.88 -31.23
CA GLY A 707 12.12 32.15 -30.33
C GLY A 707 12.30 31.56 -28.92
N ALA A 708 11.24 31.56 -28.12
CA ALA A 708 11.22 30.91 -26.81
C ALA A 708 10.88 29.42 -26.95
N PRO A 709 11.72 28.49 -26.46
CA PRO A 709 11.40 27.06 -26.46
C PRO A 709 10.42 26.73 -25.33
N SER A 710 9.70 25.62 -25.45
CA SER A 710 9.03 24.97 -24.32
C SER A 710 9.90 23.81 -23.83
N VAL A 711 10.00 23.62 -22.51
CA VAL A 711 10.92 22.64 -21.89
C VAL A 711 10.21 21.84 -20.80
N ALA A 712 10.54 20.57 -20.67
CA ALA A 712 10.12 19.68 -19.59
C ALA A 712 11.21 18.66 -19.24
N MET A 713 11.19 18.15 -18.01
CA MET A 713 12.09 17.09 -17.53
C MET A 713 11.27 15.87 -17.11
N ALA A 714 11.58 14.69 -17.64
CA ALA A 714 10.89 13.43 -17.33
C ALA A 714 11.75 12.24 -17.75
N ASP A 715 11.49 11.06 -17.21
CA ASP A 715 12.18 9.83 -17.64
C ASP A 715 11.37 9.17 -18.74
N VAL A 716 11.71 9.42 -20.02
CA VAL A 716 10.90 8.96 -21.16
C VAL A 716 11.45 7.70 -21.82
N ASN A 717 12.63 7.24 -21.41
CA ASN A 717 13.22 5.98 -21.86
C ASN A 717 13.18 4.88 -20.79
N GLY A 718 12.80 5.19 -19.55
CA GLY A 718 12.67 4.27 -18.43
C GLY A 718 14.00 3.88 -17.79
N ASP A 719 15.02 4.74 -17.84
CA ASP A 719 16.34 4.49 -17.25
C ASP A 719 16.53 5.10 -15.85
N THR A 720 15.47 5.70 -15.29
CA THR A 720 15.41 6.41 -14.00
C THR A 720 16.15 7.74 -13.92
N ILE A 721 16.75 8.19 -15.02
CA ILE A 721 17.40 9.50 -15.15
C ILE A 721 16.44 10.42 -15.91
N LEU A 722 16.34 11.69 -15.49
CA LEU A 722 15.49 12.64 -16.21
C LEU A 722 16.12 13.02 -17.55
N ASP A 723 15.33 12.88 -18.60
CA ASP A 723 15.56 13.33 -19.96
C ASP A 723 15.02 14.75 -20.16
N LEU A 724 15.59 15.46 -21.14
CA LEU A 724 15.16 16.80 -21.53
C LEU A 724 14.23 16.71 -22.75
N VAL A 725 12.98 17.15 -22.60
CA VAL A 725 12.01 17.31 -23.70
C VAL A 725 11.94 18.79 -24.09
N VAL A 726 12.14 19.11 -25.37
CA VAL A 726 12.09 20.49 -25.88
C VAL A 726 11.16 20.61 -27.09
N GLY A 727 10.26 21.59 -27.06
CA GLY A 727 9.40 21.96 -28.19
C GLY A 727 9.71 23.36 -28.76
N THR A 728 9.54 23.54 -30.07
CA THR A 728 9.65 24.85 -30.72
C THR A 728 8.50 25.79 -30.32
N GLY A 729 8.80 27.04 -30.01
CA GLY A 729 7.79 28.10 -29.86
C GLY A 729 7.26 28.64 -31.19
N ALA A 730 6.52 29.75 -31.13
CA ALA A 730 5.86 30.34 -32.29
C ALA A 730 6.84 30.83 -33.39
N GLY A 731 6.38 30.85 -34.64
CA GLY A 731 7.08 31.40 -35.80
C GLY A 731 7.69 30.35 -36.74
N VAL A 732 7.88 29.11 -36.29
CA VAL A 732 8.42 27.99 -37.07
C VAL A 732 7.48 26.80 -37.09
N ALA A 733 7.77 25.78 -37.92
CA ALA A 733 7.00 24.53 -37.88
C ALA A 733 7.17 23.87 -36.49
N PRO A 734 6.12 23.25 -35.93
CA PRO A 734 6.20 22.58 -34.64
C PRO A 734 7.15 21.37 -34.73
N GLU A 735 8.16 21.35 -33.88
CA GLU A 735 9.07 20.22 -33.71
C GLU A 735 9.31 19.97 -32.21
N VAL A 736 9.40 18.70 -31.83
CA VAL A 736 9.80 18.24 -30.49
C VAL A 736 11.05 17.41 -30.62
N VAL A 737 12.00 17.62 -29.71
CA VAL A 737 13.24 16.84 -29.57
C VAL A 737 13.43 16.41 -28.12
N VAL A 738 14.00 15.23 -27.93
CA VAL A 738 14.29 14.64 -26.61
C VAL A 738 15.77 14.30 -26.52
N TYR A 739 16.42 14.67 -25.42
CA TYR A 739 17.81 14.32 -25.11
C TYR A 739 17.90 13.47 -23.85
N THR A 740 18.71 12.41 -23.88
CA THR A 740 18.86 11.56 -22.70
C THR A 740 19.65 12.22 -21.59
N GLY A 741 19.21 12.06 -20.34
CA GLY A 741 19.98 12.52 -19.18
C GLY A 741 21.26 11.72 -18.94
N ALA A 742 21.30 10.45 -19.37
CA ALA A 742 22.37 9.50 -19.06
C ALA A 742 23.77 9.91 -19.56
N ASP A 743 23.86 10.77 -20.58
CA ASP A 743 25.13 11.22 -21.16
C ASP A 743 25.35 12.74 -21.10
N ALA A 744 24.68 13.39 -20.14
CA ALA A 744 24.61 14.85 -20.02
C ALA A 744 23.99 15.52 -21.26
N PHE A 745 22.89 14.94 -21.76
CA PHE A 745 22.03 15.50 -22.80
C PHE A 745 22.73 15.69 -24.15
N LYS A 746 23.65 14.78 -24.50
CA LYS A 746 24.38 14.81 -25.78
C LYS A 746 23.67 13.97 -26.84
N THR A 747 23.04 12.87 -26.44
CA THR A 747 22.35 11.97 -27.37
C THR A 747 20.86 12.31 -27.49
N GLU A 748 20.39 12.41 -28.73
CA GLU A 748 18.98 12.58 -29.06
C GLU A 748 18.27 11.22 -29.01
N LEU A 749 17.19 11.12 -28.23
CA LEU A 749 16.33 9.94 -28.16
C LEU A 749 15.24 9.97 -29.24
N ALA A 750 14.70 11.16 -29.52
CA ALA A 750 13.63 11.34 -30.50
C ALA A 750 13.62 12.76 -31.07
N ARG A 751 13.17 12.89 -32.32
CA ARG A 751 12.81 14.15 -32.97
C ARG A 751 11.66 13.93 -33.94
N PHE A 752 10.62 14.74 -33.83
CA PHE A 752 9.42 14.58 -34.63
C PHE A 752 8.56 15.86 -34.66
N ALA A 753 7.69 15.95 -35.67
CA ALA A 753 6.67 16.98 -35.77
C ALA A 753 5.36 16.50 -35.11
N PRO A 754 4.88 17.13 -34.02
CA PRO A 754 3.65 16.71 -33.33
C PRO A 754 2.35 17.16 -34.03
N PHE A 755 2.43 18.20 -34.87
CA PHE A 755 1.31 18.80 -35.60
C PHE A 755 1.71 19.16 -37.04
N ASP A 756 0.74 19.66 -37.81
CA ASP A 756 0.92 20.02 -39.23
C ASP A 756 2.08 21.04 -39.43
N ALA A 757 2.88 20.85 -40.47
CA ALA A 757 4.05 21.68 -40.74
C ALA A 757 3.70 23.15 -41.09
N GLY A 758 2.48 23.40 -41.57
CA GLY A 758 1.95 24.72 -41.87
C GLY A 758 1.53 25.50 -40.63
N PHE A 759 1.27 24.82 -39.51
CA PHE A 759 1.01 25.47 -38.22
C PHE A 759 2.28 26.16 -37.70
N LYS A 760 2.17 27.41 -37.23
CA LYS A 760 3.30 28.23 -36.73
C LYS A 760 3.08 28.82 -35.34
N GLY A 761 2.08 28.32 -34.60
CA GLY A 761 1.77 28.80 -33.25
C GLY A 761 2.73 28.31 -32.17
N GLY A 762 3.60 27.34 -32.49
CA GLY A 762 4.49 26.69 -31.52
C GLY A 762 3.79 25.61 -30.70
N VAL A 763 4.52 25.00 -29.77
CA VAL A 763 4.01 23.94 -28.89
C VAL A 763 4.42 24.14 -27.43
N ASN A 764 3.62 23.60 -26.51
CA ASN A 764 3.95 23.48 -25.10
C ASN A 764 4.17 21.98 -24.77
N VAL A 765 5.22 21.65 -24.03
CA VAL A 765 5.58 20.25 -23.71
C VAL A 765 5.49 19.97 -22.21
N ALA A 766 5.01 18.77 -21.88
CA ALA A 766 5.03 18.17 -20.55
C ALA A 766 5.30 16.66 -20.70
N ALA A 767 5.57 15.96 -19.60
CA ALA A 767 5.74 14.52 -19.64
C ALA A 767 5.44 13.87 -18.29
N ALA A 768 4.72 12.75 -18.34
CA ALA A 768 4.40 11.90 -17.20
C ALA A 768 3.85 10.56 -17.71
N ASN A 769 3.87 9.55 -16.87
CA ASN A 769 3.25 8.26 -17.11
C ASN A 769 1.70 8.36 -17.14
N ILE A 770 1.13 8.42 -18.34
CA ILE A 770 -0.30 8.52 -18.64
C ILE A 770 -0.86 7.23 -19.23
N ASP A 771 -0.06 6.45 -19.97
CA ASP A 771 -0.48 5.18 -20.57
C ASP A 771 -0.23 3.95 -19.69
N ALA A 772 0.16 4.17 -18.43
CA ALA A 772 0.45 3.18 -17.40
C ALA A 772 1.60 2.22 -17.69
N ASN A 773 2.54 2.62 -18.55
CA ASN A 773 3.81 1.91 -18.67
C ASN A 773 4.55 1.89 -17.33
N PRO A 774 5.05 0.75 -16.84
CA PRO A 774 5.68 0.70 -15.53
C PRO A 774 6.98 1.51 -15.43
N MET A 775 7.67 1.79 -16.54
CA MET A 775 9.04 2.33 -16.52
C MET A 775 9.17 3.73 -17.10
N ALA A 776 8.44 4.06 -18.16
CA ALA A 776 8.68 5.27 -18.95
C ALA A 776 7.50 6.24 -18.94
N ASP A 777 7.80 7.54 -18.95
CA ASP A 777 6.85 8.63 -19.06
C ASP A 777 6.43 8.89 -20.53
N ASN A 778 5.20 9.33 -20.74
CA ASN A 778 4.70 9.79 -22.03
C ASN A 778 5.20 11.21 -22.35
N ILE A 779 5.44 11.50 -23.62
CA ILE A 779 5.59 12.88 -24.11
C ILE A 779 4.20 13.47 -24.37
N ILE A 780 3.93 14.65 -23.83
CA ILE A 780 2.64 15.33 -23.94
C ILE A 780 2.85 16.70 -24.57
N VAL A 781 2.07 17.02 -25.61
CA VAL A 781 2.27 18.22 -26.41
C VAL A 781 0.95 18.96 -26.61
N GLY A 782 0.91 20.21 -26.18
CA GLY A 782 -0.17 21.17 -26.42
C GLY A 782 0.11 22.09 -27.61
N THR A 783 -0.90 22.44 -28.39
CA THR A 783 -0.78 23.45 -29.47
C THR A 783 -0.65 24.87 -28.90
N GLY A 784 0.22 25.69 -29.49
CA GLY A 784 0.18 27.16 -29.32
C GLY A 784 -1.00 27.83 -30.07
N PRO A 785 -1.06 29.17 -30.09
CA PRO A 785 -2.18 29.92 -30.67
C PRO A 785 -2.30 29.79 -32.21
N GLY A 786 -3.50 29.99 -32.73
CA GLY A 786 -3.79 30.07 -34.18
C GLY A 786 -4.44 28.83 -34.80
N VAL A 787 -4.51 27.73 -34.06
CA VAL A 787 -5.35 26.55 -34.35
C VAL A 787 -6.17 26.22 -33.13
N GLU A 788 -7.16 25.33 -33.28
CA GLU A 788 -7.96 24.88 -32.14
C GLU A 788 -7.07 24.22 -31.08
N SER A 789 -7.22 24.62 -29.82
CA SER A 789 -6.41 24.15 -28.70
C SER A 789 -6.55 22.63 -28.51
N GLU A 790 -5.48 21.90 -28.85
CA GLU A 790 -5.40 20.43 -28.84
C GLU A 790 -4.22 20.00 -27.96
N VAL A 791 -4.41 18.91 -27.21
CA VAL A 791 -3.36 18.19 -26.47
C VAL A 791 -3.21 16.79 -27.05
N LYS A 792 -1.99 16.40 -27.41
CA LYS A 792 -1.63 15.04 -27.84
C LYS A 792 -0.75 14.37 -26.80
N VAL A 793 -1.08 13.14 -26.44
CA VAL A 793 -0.29 12.24 -25.61
C VAL A 793 0.32 11.19 -26.54
N PHE A 794 1.64 11.12 -26.56
CA PHE A 794 2.41 10.15 -27.33
C PHE A 794 2.72 8.93 -26.47
N SER A 795 2.70 7.73 -27.05
CA SER A 795 3.05 6.49 -26.34
C SER A 795 4.43 6.59 -25.69
N SER A 796 4.55 6.06 -24.48
CA SER A 796 5.81 5.95 -23.73
C SER A 796 6.85 5.07 -24.44
N LYS A 797 6.44 4.27 -25.44
CA LYS A 797 7.35 3.50 -26.28
C LYS A 797 7.91 4.37 -27.41
N LEU A 798 9.12 4.88 -27.21
CA LEU A 798 9.81 5.68 -28.22
C LEU A 798 10.21 4.86 -29.46
N PRO A 799 10.00 5.36 -30.69
CA PRO A 799 10.53 4.77 -31.91
C PRO A 799 11.98 5.19 -32.13
N ALA A 800 12.61 4.67 -33.19
CA ALA A 800 13.90 5.19 -33.65
C ALA A 800 13.80 6.68 -34.07
N VAL A 801 14.89 7.43 -33.87
CA VAL A 801 15.01 8.85 -34.22
C VAL A 801 14.55 9.12 -35.66
N GLY A 802 13.77 10.19 -35.84
CA GLY A 802 13.21 10.60 -37.14
C GLY A 802 11.80 10.05 -37.42
N LYS A 803 11.24 9.23 -36.52
CA LYS A 803 9.82 8.84 -36.55
C LYS A 803 9.09 9.44 -35.34
N ALA A 804 7.87 9.91 -35.56
CA ALA A 804 7.00 10.29 -34.45
C ALA A 804 6.59 9.04 -33.66
N PRO A 805 6.56 9.10 -32.31
CA PRO A 805 5.92 8.05 -31.53
C PRO A 805 4.43 7.92 -31.89
N GLU A 806 3.84 6.77 -31.62
CA GLU A 806 2.40 6.58 -31.82
C GLU A 806 1.62 7.51 -30.89
N VAL A 807 0.50 8.06 -31.38
CA VAL A 807 -0.39 8.89 -30.56
C VAL A 807 -1.25 7.95 -29.73
N PHE A 808 -1.09 7.99 -28.41
CA PHE A 808 -1.91 7.26 -27.45
C PHE A 808 -3.29 7.92 -27.31
N SER A 809 -3.32 9.25 -27.19
CA SER A 809 -4.55 10.03 -27.02
C SER A 809 -4.43 11.42 -27.64
N SER A 810 -5.54 11.96 -28.13
CA SER A 810 -5.67 13.39 -28.47
C SER A 810 -7.03 13.91 -28.01
N PHE A 811 -7.05 15.11 -27.44
CA PHE A 811 -8.28 15.76 -27.00
C PHE A 811 -8.17 17.29 -27.02
N LYS A 812 -9.32 17.96 -26.94
CA LYS A 812 -9.44 19.42 -26.99
C LYS A 812 -9.96 19.93 -25.63
N PRO A 813 -9.08 20.39 -24.72
CA PRO A 813 -9.51 20.81 -23.37
C PRO A 813 -10.42 22.05 -23.37
N TYR A 814 -10.30 22.89 -24.40
CA TYR A 814 -11.09 24.11 -24.60
C TYR A 814 -11.68 24.13 -26.02
N PRO A 815 -12.78 23.38 -26.27
CA PRO A 815 -13.38 23.31 -27.61
C PRO A 815 -13.67 24.69 -28.19
N GLY A 816 -13.27 24.91 -29.45
CA GLY A 816 -13.42 26.19 -30.15
C GLY A 816 -12.41 27.29 -29.78
N SER A 817 -11.59 27.12 -28.74
CA SER A 817 -10.54 28.09 -28.42
C SER A 817 -9.37 27.98 -29.39
N GLN A 818 -8.80 29.11 -29.80
CA GLN A 818 -7.58 29.18 -30.62
C GLN A 818 -6.43 29.90 -29.93
N THR A 819 -6.52 30.08 -28.61
CA THR A 819 -5.51 30.80 -27.82
C THR A 819 -4.28 29.93 -27.53
N GLY A 820 -4.31 28.65 -27.92
CA GLY A 820 -3.33 27.64 -27.53
C GLY A 820 -3.64 27.04 -26.15
N VAL A 821 -2.80 26.11 -25.71
CA VAL A 821 -2.92 25.42 -24.42
C VAL A 821 -1.55 25.21 -23.78
N THR A 822 -1.41 25.68 -22.54
CA THR A 822 -0.31 25.31 -21.65
C THR A 822 -0.69 23.99 -20.96
N VAL A 823 0.27 23.07 -20.84
CA VAL A 823 0.10 21.77 -20.23
C VAL A 823 1.17 21.52 -19.16
N THR A 824 0.78 20.88 -18.07
CA THR A 824 1.68 20.29 -17.06
C THR A 824 1.06 19.00 -16.53
N THR A 825 1.80 18.25 -15.71
CA THR A 825 1.39 16.93 -15.24
C THR A 825 1.85 16.64 -13.83
N GLY A 826 1.00 16.03 -13.01
CA GLY A 826 1.36 15.61 -11.66
C GLY A 826 0.29 14.75 -11.00
N LEU A 827 0.67 14.03 -9.94
CA LEU A 827 -0.23 13.34 -9.02
C LEU A 827 -0.85 14.39 -8.09
N VAL A 828 -1.81 15.15 -8.62
CA VAL A 828 -2.49 16.24 -7.91
C VAL A 828 -3.78 15.77 -7.23
N SER A 829 -4.00 14.45 -7.15
CA SER A 829 -5.08 13.83 -6.38
C SER A 829 -4.75 12.36 -6.10
N TYR A 830 -5.05 11.88 -4.89
CA TYR A 830 -4.95 10.46 -4.54
C TYR A 830 -6.18 9.63 -4.94
N GLU A 831 -7.27 10.25 -5.40
CA GLU A 831 -8.53 9.53 -5.66
C GLU A 831 -8.40 8.39 -6.68
N GLN A 832 -7.38 8.43 -7.54
CA GLN A 832 -7.09 7.39 -8.53
C GLN A 832 -5.67 6.84 -8.47
N GLY A 833 -4.76 7.49 -7.74
CA GLY A 833 -3.34 7.11 -7.71
C GLY A 833 -2.60 7.20 -9.05
N ARG A 834 -3.06 8.05 -9.99
CA ARG A 834 -2.43 8.24 -11.30
C ARG A 834 -2.09 9.71 -11.56
N GLN A 835 -1.10 9.92 -12.44
CA GLN A 835 -0.72 11.24 -12.93
C GLN A 835 -1.90 11.89 -13.69
N ASN A 836 -2.11 13.18 -13.47
CA ASN A 836 -3.12 13.97 -14.15
C ASN A 836 -2.49 14.86 -15.23
N ILE A 837 -3.28 15.23 -16.24
CA ILE A 837 -2.95 16.30 -17.18
C ILE A 837 -3.66 17.57 -16.74
N ILE A 838 -2.91 18.64 -16.49
CA ILE A 838 -3.44 19.94 -16.10
C ILE A 838 -3.24 20.90 -17.26
N THR A 839 -4.30 21.60 -17.67
CA THR A 839 -4.26 22.52 -18.80
C THR A 839 -4.75 23.91 -18.42
N ALA A 840 -4.27 24.91 -19.15
CA ALA A 840 -4.79 26.28 -19.13
C ALA A 840 -4.76 26.86 -20.55
N PRO A 841 -5.73 27.71 -20.94
CA PRO A 841 -5.70 28.36 -22.24
C PRO A 841 -4.61 29.44 -22.27
N GLY A 842 -4.07 29.70 -23.47
CA GLY A 842 -3.16 30.82 -23.68
C GLY A 842 -3.85 32.19 -23.58
N PRO A 843 -3.08 33.29 -23.74
CA PRO A 843 -3.61 34.66 -23.66
C PRO A 843 -4.80 34.91 -24.59
N GLY A 844 -5.76 35.73 -24.14
CA GLY A 844 -6.98 36.09 -24.85
C GLY A 844 -8.21 35.27 -24.48
N GLY A 845 -8.05 34.18 -23.71
CA GLY A 845 -9.13 33.37 -23.15
C GLY A 845 -9.27 33.54 -21.64
N PRO A 846 -10.38 33.08 -21.04
CA PRO A 846 -10.55 33.09 -19.58
C PRO A 846 -9.49 32.21 -18.92
N ALA A 847 -8.94 32.65 -17.79
CA ALA A 847 -7.91 31.94 -17.03
C ALA A 847 -8.43 30.71 -16.26
N GLN A 848 -9.04 29.77 -16.99
CA GLN A 848 -9.65 28.56 -16.47
C GLN A 848 -8.67 27.39 -16.54
N VAL A 849 -8.26 26.88 -15.38
CA VAL A 849 -7.47 25.65 -15.25
C VAL A 849 -8.42 24.46 -15.31
N LYS A 850 -8.01 23.41 -16.03
CA LYS A 850 -8.73 22.13 -16.10
C LYS A 850 -7.80 20.98 -15.75
N VAL A 851 -8.29 20.01 -14.98
CA VAL A 851 -7.55 18.82 -14.58
C VAL A 851 -8.22 17.59 -15.19
N PHE A 852 -7.43 16.79 -15.88
CA PHE A 852 -7.87 15.61 -16.62
C PHE A 852 -7.23 14.33 -16.09
N ARG A 853 -8.00 13.25 -16.11
CA ARG A 853 -7.55 11.91 -15.76
C ARG A 853 -7.71 10.91 -16.89
N TYR A 854 -6.99 9.79 -16.82
CA TYR A 854 -7.17 8.63 -17.67
C TYR A 854 -7.60 7.43 -16.83
N ASP A 855 -8.87 7.07 -16.96
CA ASP A 855 -9.42 5.85 -16.38
C ASP A 855 -9.05 4.69 -17.31
N LEU A 856 -7.91 4.05 -17.06
CA LEU A 856 -7.37 2.94 -17.87
C LEU A 856 -7.98 1.58 -17.52
N PHE A 857 -9.12 1.58 -16.82
CA PHE A 857 -9.81 0.37 -16.41
C PHE A 857 -10.79 -0.08 -17.49
N THR A 858 -11.02 -1.38 -17.55
CA THR A 858 -11.94 -2.00 -18.52
C THR A 858 -13.09 -2.68 -17.80
N PRO A 859 -14.34 -2.65 -18.29
CA PRO A 859 -15.41 -3.40 -17.66
C PRO A 859 -15.09 -4.90 -17.56
N THR A 860 -15.34 -5.50 -16.40
CA THR A 860 -15.17 -6.95 -16.21
C THR A 860 -16.20 -7.73 -17.03
N ALA A 861 -15.91 -9.01 -17.26
CA ALA A 861 -16.86 -9.91 -17.91
C ALA A 861 -18.20 -10.02 -17.14
N ARG A 862 -18.17 -9.84 -15.81
CA ARG A 862 -19.35 -9.97 -14.93
C ARG A 862 -20.23 -8.73 -14.91
N SER A 863 -19.66 -7.54 -15.13
CA SER A 863 -20.43 -6.29 -15.17
C SER A 863 -21.15 -6.08 -16.52
N GLY A 864 -20.74 -6.78 -17.58
CA GLY A 864 -21.44 -6.78 -18.88
C GLY A 864 -21.41 -5.42 -19.61
N GLY A 865 -20.55 -4.49 -19.17
CA GLY A 865 -20.38 -3.19 -19.82
C GLY A 865 -19.62 -3.30 -21.15
N PRO A 866 -19.82 -2.36 -22.09
CA PRO A 866 -19.04 -2.34 -23.33
C PRO A 866 -17.55 -2.16 -23.01
N SER A 867 -16.69 -3.01 -23.57
CA SER A 867 -15.23 -2.88 -23.49
C SER A 867 -14.79 -1.60 -24.22
N GLY A 868 -14.74 -0.47 -23.53
CA GLY A 868 -14.10 0.74 -24.04
C GLY A 868 -12.59 0.53 -24.03
N GLY A 869 -11.92 0.80 -25.16
CA GLY A 869 -10.46 1.00 -25.16
C GLY A 869 -10.08 2.21 -24.29
N PRO A 870 -8.78 2.53 -24.13
CA PRO A 870 -8.33 3.66 -23.30
C PRO A 870 -9.15 4.90 -23.64
N GLY A 871 -9.97 5.32 -22.68
CA GLY A 871 -10.99 6.35 -22.89
C GLY A 871 -10.36 7.70 -23.20
N ALA A 872 -11.14 8.56 -23.86
CA ALA A 872 -10.84 9.99 -23.82
C ALA A 872 -10.70 10.44 -22.34
N PRO A 873 -9.80 11.38 -22.04
CA PRO A 873 -9.59 11.80 -20.66
C PRO A 873 -10.89 12.33 -20.05
N ALA A 874 -11.13 11.97 -18.79
CA ALA A 874 -12.25 12.51 -18.03
C ALA A 874 -11.83 13.83 -17.35
N LEU A 875 -12.69 14.85 -17.43
CA LEU A 875 -12.51 16.10 -16.68
C LEU A 875 -12.81 15.83 -15.20
N VAL A 876 -11.81 16.06 -14.35
CA VAL A 876 -11.94 15.91 -12.89
C VAL A 876 -12.50 17.19 -12.29
N THR A 877 -11.90 18.33 -12.64
CA THR A 877 -12.25 19.63 -12.09
C THR A 877 -11.83 20.77 -13.01
N GLU A 878 -12.47 21.92 -12.83
CA GLU A 878 -12.09 23.18 -13.45
C GLU A 878 -12.29 24.35 -12.50
N PHE A 879 -11.38 25.32 -12.51
CA PHE A 879 -11.46 26.50 -11.66
C PHE A 879 -10.75 27.70 -12.30
N SER A 880 -11.12 28.91 -11.87
CA SER A 880 -10.43 30.13 -12.30
C SER A 880 -9.18 30.35 -11.45
N ALA A 881 -8.00 30.38 -12.08
CA ALA A 881 -6.74 30.60 -11.37
C ALA A 881 -6.58 32.05 -10.87
N PHE A 882 -7.20 33.01 -11.54
CA PHE A 882 -7.07 34.43 -11.23
C PHE A 882 -8.43 35.12 -11.20
N ASP A 883 -8.42 36.42 -10.89
CA ASP A 883 -9.62 37.22 -10.71
C ASP A 883 -10.49 37.22 -11.99
N ALA A 884 -11.80 37.39 -11.80
CA ALA A 884 -12.76 37.38 -12.89
C ALA A 884 -12.38 38.43 -13.96
N GLY A 885 -12.22 37.98 -15.20
CA GLY A 885 -11.83 38.82 -16.33
C GLY A 885 -10.33 38.82 -16.66
N TYR A 886 -9.48 38.14 -15.88
CA TYR A 886 -8.08 37.94 -16.28
C TYR A 886 -8.00 37.04 -17.54
N THR A 887 -7.38 37.57 -18.59
CA THR A 887 -7.18 36.89 -19.88
C THR A 887 -5.71 36.91 -20.34
N GLY A 888 -4.79 37.20 -19.42
CA GLY A 888 -3.36 37.34 -19.74
C GLY A 888 -2.63 36.02 -20.04
N GLY A 889 -3.29 34.87 -19.86
CA GLY A 889 -2.69 33.54 -19.98
C GLY A 889 -2.05 33.05 -18.68
N ILE A 890 -1.82 31.73 -18.57
CA ILE A 890 -1.31 31.09 -17.35
C ILE A 890 -0.04 30.28 -17.66
N SER A 891 0.99 30.45 -16.82
CA SER A 891 2.08 29.49 -16.67
C SER A 891 1.67 28.44 -15.63
N LEU A 892 1.91 27.16 -15.92
CA LEU A 892 1.53 26.04 -15.07
C LEU A 892 2.75 25.22 -14.63
N ALA A 893 2.72 24.73 -13.40
CA ALA A 893 3.61 23.70 -12.89
C ALA A 893 2.89 22.88 -11.81
N THR A 894 3.47 21.74 -11.44
CA THR A 894 3.02 20.91 -10.32
C THR A 894 4.19 20.43 -9.49
N GLY A 895 4.01 20.24 -8.19
CA GLY A 895 5.05 19.64 -7.34
C GLY A 895 4.68 19.64 -5.86
N TRP A 896 5.43 18.90 -5.05
CA TRP A 896 5.28 18.87 -3.58
C TRP A 896 5.92 20.09 -2.91
N VAL A 897 5.51 21.29 -3.32
CA VAL A 897 6.04 22.57 -2.80
C VAL A 897 5.72 22.80 -1.32
N ALA A 898 4.90 21.92 -0.73
CA ALA A 898 4.54 21.88 0.68
C ALA A 898 4.74 20.46 1.26
N GLY A 899 5.82 19.77 0.89
CA GLY A 899 6.02 18.35 1.27
C GLY A 899 5.91 18.05 2.77
N GLU A 900 6.31 19.00 3.64
CA GLU A 900 6.15 18.92 5.11
C GLU A 900 4.67 18.91 5.58
N GLU A 901 3.74 19.31 4.72
CA GLU A 901 2.30 19.33 5.01
C GLU A 901 1.58 18.08 4.48
N GLY A 902 2.33 17.19 3.83
CA GLY A 902 1.83 15.99 3.18
C GLY A 902 0.88 16.27 2.03
N GLY A 903 0.13 15.25 1.63
CA GLY A 903 -0.85 15.36 0.58
C GLY A 903 -0.28 15.12 -0.82
N ALA A 904 -1.08 15.52 -1.82
CA ALA A 904 -0.77 15.34 -3.23
C ALA A 904 0.13 16.48 -3.73
N GLN A 905 0.62 16.39 -4.98
CA GLN A 905 1.31 17.52 -5.60
C GLN A 905 0.35 18.72 -5.71
N SER A 906 0.85 19.92 -5.44
CA SER A 906 0.08 21.15 -5.67
C SER A 906 0.11 21.55 -7.14
N ILE A 907 -0.92 22.26 -7.59
CA ILE A 907 -0.91 23.01 -8.86
C ILE A 907 -0.39 24.42 -8.59
N ILE A 908 0.55 24.90 -9.39
CA ILE A 908 1.12 26.25 -9.31
C ILE A 908 0.73 27.00 -10.58
N THR A 909 0.18 28.21 -10.41
CA THR A 909 -0.25 29.08 -11.51
C THR A 909 0.47 30.42 -11.44
N GLY A 910 1.13 30.83 -12.51
CA GLY A 910 1.75 32.14 -12.67
C GLY A 910 1.06 32.99 -13.73
N GLN A 911 0.89 34.29 -13.49
CA GLN A 911 0.33 35.21 -14.50
C GLN A 911 1.35 35.52 -15.61
N LEU A 912 0.96 35.34 -16.87
CA LEU A 912 1.77 35.73 -18.03
C LEU A 912 1.61 37.22 -18.42
N ALA A 913 0.88 38.00 -17.61
CA ALA A 913 0.65 39.43 -17.79
C ALA A 913 0.27 40.11 -16.46
N ASP A 914 0.03 41.43 -16.48
CA ASP A 914 -0.35 42.25 -15.33
C ASP A 914 0.71 42.32 -14.22
N ARG A 915 0.46 41.70 -13.06
CA ARG A 915 1.31 41.82 -11.87
C ARG A 915 2.31 40.68 -11.73
N GLY A 916 2.20 39.62 -12.53
CA GLY A 916 3.03 38.43 -12.36
C GLY A 916 2.74 37.69 -11.05
N THR A 917 1.49 37.67 -10.59
CA THR A 917 1.12 36.95 -9.36
C THR A 917 1.30 35.44 -9.55
N VAL A 918 1.82 34.77 -8.52
CA VAL A 918 1.87 33.30 -8.40
C VAL A 918 0.89 32.84 -7.33
N ARG A 919 0.10 31.82 -7.65
CA ARG A 919 -0.85 31.15 -6.73
C ARG A 919 -0.56 29.65 -6.68
N VAL A 920 -0.79 29.04 -5.53
CA VAL A 920 -0.61 27.60 -5.27
C VAL A 920 -1.94 27.01 -4.83
N TRP A 921 -2.28 25.85 -5.38
CA TRP A 921 -3.56 25.17 -5.21
C TRP A 921 -3.32 23.73 -4.77
N SER A 922 -3.98 23.31 -3.69
CA SER A 922 -3.90 21.95 -3.15
C SER A 922 -5.27 21.27 -3.21
N SER A 923 -5.28 19.96 -3.42
CA SER A 923 -6.47 19.11 -3.39
C SER A 923 -6.66 18.36 -2.06
N GLY A 924 -5.75 18.58 -1.10
CA GLY A 924 -5.69 17.85 0.15
C GLY A 924 -4.27 17.85 0.70
N SER A 925 -4.10 18.54 1.80
CA SER A 925 -2.90 18.66 2.63
C SER A 925 -3.36 18.94 4.06
N ARG A 926 -2.43 18.99 5.02
CA ARG A 926 -2.77 19.45 6.37
C ARG A 926 -3.34 20.89 6.41
N LEU A 927 -3.13 21.71 5.37
CA LEU A 927 -3.52 23.12 5.34
C LEU A 927 -4.99 23.36 5.05
N ASP A 928 -5.60 22.54 4.21
CA ASP A 928 -6.90 22.78 3.59
C ASP A 928 -7.98 21.76 3.98
N GLY A 929 -7.63 20.71 4.73
CA GLY A 929 -8.51 19.66 5.23
C GLY A 929 -8.01 18.27 4.80
N ALA A 930 -8.46 17.21 5.48
CA ALA A 930 -8.22 15.84 4.99
C ALA A 930 -8.83 15.68 3.59
N PRO A 931 -8.20 14.93 2.66
CA PRO A 931 -8.79 14.71 1.35
C PRO A 931 -10.17 14.06 1.48
N VAL A 932 -11.02 14.34 0.50
CA VAL A 932 -12.42 13.86 0.40
C VAL A 932 -12.53 12.33 0.56
N MET A 933 -11.44 11.61 0.28
CA MET A 933 -11.34 10.15 0.42
C MET A 933 -11.62 9.60 1.84
N TYR A 934 -11.69 10.45 2.87
CA TYR A 934 -12.04 10.08 4.25
C TYR A 934 -13.50 10.35 4.60
N THR A 935 -14.23 11.13 3.79
CA THR A 935 -15.56 11.64 4.16
C THR A 935 -16.66 11.14 3.23
N HIS A 936 -16.34 10.28 2.26
CA HIS A 936 -17.29 9.72 1.31
C HIS A 936 -17.11 8.21 1.19
N SER A 937 -18.14 7.54 0.68
CA SER A 937 -18.04 6.13 0.31
C SER A 937 -16.89 5.94 -0.69
N PRO A 938 -16.10 4.86 -0.58
CA PRO A 938 -15.07 4.51 -1.55
C PRO A 938 -15.55 4.48 -3.01
N ASP A 939 -16.83 4.17 -3.25
CA ASP A 939 -17.45 4.20 -4.59
C ASP A 939 -17.72 5.62 -5.11
N ALA A 940 -17.83 6.60 -4.21
CA ALA A 940 -18.03 8.01 -4.55
C ALA A 940 -16.72 8.75 -4.88
N HIS A 941 -15.55 8.12 -4.72
CA HIS A 941 -14.23 8.70 -5.03
C HIS A 941 -13.95 8.81 -6.54
N SER A 942 -14.91 8.45 -7.39
CA SER A 942 -14.85 8.72 -8.83
C SER A 942 -15.23 10.17 -9.19
N GLY A 943 -15.58 11.00 -8.19
CA GLY A 943 -16.15 12.34 -8.30
C GLY A 943 -15.17 13.52 -8.48
N HIS A 944 -15.70 14.72 -8.29
CA HIS A 944 -15.02 16.01 -8.51
C HIS A 944 -14.02 16.34 -7.40
N VAL A 945 -12.75 16.56 -7.75
CA VAL A 945 -11.71 16.99 -6.81
C VAL A 945 -11.78 18.50 -6.58
N MET A 946 -11.89 18.92 -5.33
CA MET A 946 -11.86 20.33 -4.94
C MET A 946 -10.42 20.80 -4.73
N PHE A 947 -10.06 21.93 -5.32
CA PHE A 947 -8.77 22.59 -5.09
C PHE A 947 -8.95 23.89 -4.30
N ARG A 948 -8.13 24.08 -3.26
CA ARG A 948 -8.08 25.30 -2.47
C ARG A 948 -6.78 26.06 -2.70
N GLN A 949 -6.87 27.37 -2.84
CA GLN A 949 -5.70 28.24 -2.88
C GLN A 949 -5.01 28.24 -1.50
N THR A 950 -3.76 27.81 -1.44
CA THR A 950 -2.93 27.76 -0.23
C THR A 950 -1.87 28.85 -0.18
N ALA A 951 -1.51 29.47 -1.31
CA ALA A 951 -0.61 30.63 -1.37
C ALA A 951 -0.98 31.60 -2.49
N SER A 952 -0.64 32.89 -2.32
CA SER A 952 -0.72 33.92 -3.36
C SER A 952 0.29 35.03 -3.08
N PHE A 953 1.20 35.33 -4.02
CA PHE A 953 2.22 36.36 -3.85
C PHE A 953 2.76 36.90 -5.19
N GLU A 954 3.45 38.04 -5.15
CA GLU A 954 4.10 38.67 -6.31
C GLU A 954 5.63 38.50 -6.19
N PRO A 955 6.25 37.56 -6.93
CA PRO A 955 7.67 37.24 -6.79
C PRO A 955 8.57 38.38 -7.30
N PHE A 956 8.08 39.16 -8.27
CA PHE A 956 8.77 40.29 -8.88
C PHE A 956 7.81 41.48 -8.99
N VAL A 957 8.14 42.56 -8.31
CA VAL A 957 7.29 43.77 -8.31
C VAL A 957 7.29 44.39 -9.71
N GLY A 958 6.14 44.38 -10.38
CA GLY A 958 5.93 45.04 -11.68
C GLY A 958 6.47 44.28 -12.90
N ALA A 959 6.77 42.98 -12.78
CA ALA A 959 7.37 42.19 -13.86
C ALA A 959 6.48 41.88 -15.07
N GLY A 960 5.16 42.09 -14.98
CA GLY A 960 4.24 41.71 -16.05
C GLY A 960 4.02 40.21 -16.12
N ALA A 961 4.95 39.49 -16.76
CA ALA A 961 4.86 38.06 -17.02
C ALA A 961 5.78 37.24 -16.11
N VAL A 962 5.25 36.18 -15.51
CA VAL A 962 6.03 35.18 -14.78
C VAL A 962 5.78 33.77 -15.27
N THR A 963 6.85 32.97 -15.36
CA THR A 963 6.78 31.53 -15.59
C THR A 963 7.14 30.79 -14.31
N VAL A 964 6.61 29.57 -14.16
CA VAL A 964 6.80 28.75 -12.95
C VAL A 964 7.24 27.34 -13.29
N ALA A 965 8.05 26.74 -12.43
CA ALA A 965 8.39 25.33 -12.40
C ALA A 965 8.75 24.92 -10.97
N THR A 966 8.99 23.63 -10.74
CA THR A 966 9.41 23.09 -9.44
C THR A 966 10.72 22.31 -9.59
N THR A 967 11.44 22.17 -8.48
CA THR A 967 12.53 21.20 -8.34
C THR A 967 12.11 20.10 -7.38
N SER A 968 12.86 19.01 -7.27
CA SER A 968 12.66 18.02 -6.20
C SER A 968 13.74 18.15 -5.12
N THR A 969 13.37 17.98 -3.84
CA THR A 969 14.25 18.02 -2.67
C THR A 969 13.98 16.80 -1.77
N VAL A 970 14.84 16.53 -0.79
CA VAL A 970 14.68 15.35 0.10
C VAL A 970 13.47 15.41 1.06
N THR A 971 12.71 16.50 1.01
CA THR A 971 11.51 16.74 1.83
C THR A 971 10.33 17.34 1.04
N GLY A 972 10.44 17.48 -0.28
CA GLY A 972 9.41 18.17 -1.06
C GLY A 972 9.93 18.73 -2.38
N ALA A 973 9.59 20.00 -2.64
CA ALA A 973 9.98 20.72 -3.84
C ALA A 973 10.21 22.20 -3.53
N ASP A 974 11.17 22.83 -4.22
CA ASP A 974 11.25 24.28 -4.27
C ASP A 974 10.51 24.81 -5.51
N LEU A 975 9.98 26.02 -5.41
CA LEU A 975 9.32 26.74 -6.49
C LEU A 975 10.32 27.64 -7.23
N LEU A 976 10.44 27.44 -8.54
CA LEU A 976 11.16 28.32 -9.44
C LEU A 976 10.19 29.31 -10.09
N VAL A 977 10.58 30.58 -10.13
CA VAL A 977 9.82 31.63 -10.84
C VAL A 977 10.77 32.43 -11.72
N SER A 978 10.45 32.60 -12.99
CA SER A 978 11.16 33.51 -13.88
C SER A 978 10.34 34.75 -14.26
N ALA A 979 11.03 35.86 -14.48
CA ALA A 979 10.48 37.12 -14.96
C ALA A 979 11.47 37.84 -15.90
N ALA A 980 10.99 38.85 -16.62
CA ALA A 980 11.86 39.77 -17.34
C ALA A 980 12.59 40.72 -16.38
N GLY A 981 13.93 40.74 -16.43
CA GLY A 981 14.78 41.64 -15.65
C GLY A 981 15.46 42.73 -16.49
N ARG A 982 16.12 43.70 -15.81
CA ARG A 982 16.80 44.85 -16.45
C ARG A 982 17.97 44.48 -17.39
N GLY A 983 18.45 43.23 -17.35
CA GLY A 983 19.57 42.72 -18.16
C GLY A 983 19.31 41.37 -18.82
N GLY A 984 18.06 40.90 -18.83
CA GLY A 984 17.64 39.59 -19.32
C GLY A 984 16.72 38.87 -18.35
N ALA A 985 16.39 37.61 -18.62
CA ALA A 985 15.55 36.80 -17.74
C ALA A 985 16.20 36.65 -16.35
N GLU A 986 15.42 36.87 -15.30
CA GLU A 986 15.78 36.61 -13.91
C GLU A 986 15.02 35.36 -13.45
N VAL A 987 15.67 34.47 -12.71
CA VAL A 987 15.03 33.29 -12.10
C VAL A 987 15.30 33.33 -10.60
N ARG A 988 14.24 33.12 -9.80
CA ARG A 988 14.29 33.08 -8.33
C ARG A 988 13.74 31.74 -7.85
N LYS A 989 14.37 31.18 -6.81
CA LYS A 989 13.96 29.95 -6.14
C LYS A 989 13.35 30.26 -4.77
N TYR A 990 12.23 29.64 -4.45
CA TYR A 990 11.48 29.83 -3.20
C TYR A 990 11.17 28.49 -2.54
N SER A 991 11.35 28.41 -1.22
CA SER A 991 10.68 27.40 -0.40
C SER A 991 9.31 27.93 0.03
N LEU A 992 8.30 27.08 0.16
CA LEU A 992 7.01 27.44 0.76
C LEU A 992 6.85 26.73 2.11
N ALA A 993 6.46 27.46 3.13
CA ALA A 993 6.23 26.90 4.46
C ALA A 993 5.10 27.65 5.18
N ARG A 994 4.50 27.02 6.18
CA ARG A 994 3.54 27.69 7.05
C ARG A 994 4.20 28.84 7.79
N ALA A 995 3.50 29.96 7.89
CA ALA A 995 3.95 31.09 8.70
C ALA A 995 3.92 30.79 10.21
N GLY A 996 3.22 29.72 10.63
CA GLY A 996 3.15 29.20 11.99
C GLY A 996 2.17 28.03 12.12
N GLU A 997 2.15 27.37 13.28
CA GLU A 997 1.38 26.13 13.55
C GLU A 997 -0.13 26.20 13.35
N LYS A 998 -0.71 27.39 13.26
CA LYS A 998 -2.16 27.60 13.02
C LYS A 998 -2.47 28.13 11.62
N ALA A 999 -1.47 28.42 10.79
CA ALA A 999 -1.67 28.94 9.45
C ALA A 999 -2.29 27.86 8.54
N ASN A 1000 -3.32 28.21 7.77
CA ASN A 1000 -3.91 27.35 6.75
C ASN A 1000 -3.45 27.75 5.33
N THR A 1001 -2.37 28.51 5.26
CA THR A 1001 -1.74 29.01 4.04
C THR A 1001 -0.22 28.93 4.16
N LEU A 1002 0.44 28.95 3.01
CA LEU A 1002 1.89 28.94 2.88
C LEU A 1002 2.40 30.34 2.58
N ALA A 1003 3.55 30.66 3.17
CA ALA A 1003 4.30 31.87 2.89
C ALA A 1003 5.56 31.53 2.06
N PRO A 1004 5.86 32.32 1.02
CA PRO A 1004 7.08 32.14 0.24
C PRO A 1004 8.31 32.66 0.99
N ARG A 1005 9.40 31.91 0.97
CA ARG A 1005 10.73 32.35 1.41
C ARG A 1005 11.70 32.24 0.26
N LEU A 1006 12.26 33.38 -0.17
CA LEU A 1006 13.29 33.43 -1.20
C LEU A 1006 14.53 32.68 -0.72
N ILE A 1007 14.94 31.65 -1.46
CA ILE A 1007 16.20 30.94 -1.25
C ILE A 1007 17.34 31.73 -1.91
N GLY A 1008 17.14 32.13 -3.18
CA GLY A 1008 18.13 32.91 -3.91
C GLY A 1008 17.83 33.00 -5.41
N PRO A 1009 18.65 33.76 -6.17
CA PRO A 1009 18.61 33.79 -7.62
C PRO A 1009 19.25 32.53 -8.22
N VAL A 1010 18.78 32.12 -9.40
CA VAL A 1010 19.36 31.06 -10.22
C VAL A 1010 20.08 31.68 -11.42
N SER A 1011 21.24 31.13 -11.78
CA SER A 1011 22.04 31.62 -12.90
C SER A 1011 21.36 31.33 -14.25
N VAL A 1012 21.27 32.35 -15.10
CA VAL A 1012 20.72 32.24 -16.47
C VAL A 1012 21.75 32.78 -17.46
N ALA A 1013 21.87 32.15 -18.62
CA ALA A 1013 22.74 32.59 -19.71
C ALA A 1013 22.42 34.04 -20.14
N SER A 1014 23.46 34.79 -20.48
CA SER A 1014 23.37 36.22 -20.74
C SER A 1014 22.61 36.56 -22.03
N GLY A 1015 21.78 37.60 -21.96
CA GLY A 1015 21.06 38.19 -23.09
C GLY A 1015 19.80 37.44 -23.54
N SER A 1016 19.21 36.63 -22.66
CA SER A 1016 17.81 36.23 -22.78
C SER A 1016 16.89 37.47 -22.77
N VAL A 1017 15.74 37.39 -23.46
CA VAL A 1017 14.74 38.47 -23.50
C VAL A 1017 13.42 37.92 -22.97
N GLY A 1018 12.79 38.64 -22.04
CA GLY A 1018 11.53 38.21 -21.40
C GLY A 1018 11.75 37.28 -20.20
N ALA A 1019 10.67 36.64 -19.73
CA ALA A 1019 10.74 35.57 -18.74
C ALA A 1019 11.26 34.28 -19.38
N ALA A 1020 12.13 33.55 -18.69
CA ALA A 1020 12.65 32.28 -19.17
C ALA A 1020 11.57 31.19 -19.07
N PRO A 1021 11.32 30.39 -20.11
CA PRO A 1021 10.57 29.15 -19.97
C PRO A 1021 11.27 28.23 -18.95
N LEU A 1022 10.50 27.60 -18.07
CA LEU A 1022 11.03 26.71 -17.04
C LEU A 1022 10.39 25.33 -17.18
N GLY A 1023 11.17 24.28 -16.91
CA GLY A 1023 10.70 22.89 -16.92
C GLY A 1023 11.35 22.14 -15.77
N GLY A 1024 10.57 21.43 -14.98
CA GLY A 1024 11.05 20.67 -13.84
C GLY A 1024 10.09 19.53 -13.49
N ARG A 1025 10.40 18.78 -12.44
CA ARG A 1025 9.63 17.64 -11.95
C ARG A 1025 9.53 17.68 -10.43
#